data_AF-A0A4R4QK47-F1
#
_entry.id   AF-A0A4R4QK47-F1
#
_cell.length_a   1.000
_cell.length_b   1.000
_cell.length_c   1.000
_cell.angle_alpha   90.00
_cell.angle_beta   90.00
_cell.angle_gamma   90.00
#
_symmetry.space_group_name_H-M   'P 1'
#
loop_
_entity.id
_entity.type
_entity.pdbx_description
1 polymer ?
#
loop_
_entity_poly.entity_id
_entity_poly.type
_entity_poly.pdbx_seq_one_letter_code
_entity_poly.pdbx_strand_id
1 'polypeptide(L)'
;MTRHRNLGLVAAGATLLAAAPLSAIFEHWTWLIESAIAVGVVAGAAALARALRAPLWGQVLGMLAGLTLALTWLFPAGSEILAVLPTPATFAHFSELLGGSVRDMRSYGVEVPDTPPLLFITVLGVGAVAVVVDLLTVGLRRPALAGLPMLAIYSVPVAVYVDNVPPVPFVIGAVGYLWLLGADNVDRVRRFGRRFTGDGRDVDVWEASPLAAAGRRLAVLGVAVAVLLPLVPVPGMNGSLLDSLSSGNGSGNGTGRPGQGGAPGKIDLFAALSGQLNESEVADLVKVTTNEPSPFYLRFGVADELKSSGFEVTNPTGRPVTRDLPNPTVRDVGGVERRQYEATVEVTRDLDMPLLPVYSEPIRTEDLNSSWLYDDDRQIVFSNRENSRGKRYSFDYVRSTYSPAALRAARKLPADHPLVRRQQTKTPPVPQVTELVNRLVQGKATEYDKVRAIYDYFSSDNGFSYQLRTEGGTSGEDIVDFLTNKVGFCQQYAAAMGWLVRAAGIPARVAFGFTSGSNRNGNTYTLTNRNLHAWTEVYFDGIGWVPFDATPAYGVPGSTRSTWAPDTDAPDPLPDQPGAPNTGTDPEESPGAVGSEREDQDTDAGLALGEETPTEQAPVWPWWAAGSLLLLLVLALPALRRLALRRRRGRRAPAAVAATEPDVGVGPAAGRRMVVVGADADQARADAHAVWDELLDTLVDYRVPVDRTETPRATADRLIGGVLSGHAESVDAMRLLGRAEERARYARDPLTGEPLAPALRAVRGTLAAAAGRRTRLLAAVLPPSVLQRWRLTVADASGRMVAVTGQARHRLLRWNPRRLLADRAAR
;
A
#
# COMPACT_ATOMS: atom_id res chain seq x y z
N MET A 1 -14.81 7.80 -33.85
CA MET A 1 -13.98 6.73 -33.23
C MET A 1 -12.87 7.28 -32.31
N THR A 2 -12.83 8.57 -31.95
CA THR A 2 -11.84 9.15 -31.00
C THR A 2 -12.29 9.11 -29.53
N ARG A 3 -13.58 8.87 -29.25
CA ARG A 3 -14.17 8.90 -27.89
C ARG A 3 -13.74 7.74 -26.97
N HIS A 4 -13.45 6.56 -27.51
CA HIS A 4 -13.06 5.38 -26.72
C HIS A 4 -11.59 5.36 -26.29
N ARG A 5 -10.76 6.27 -26.81
CA ARG A 5 -9.34 6.39 -26.40
C ARG A 5 -9.19 7.09 -25.06
N ASN A 6 -10.02 8.10 -24.78
CA ASN A 6 -9.92 8.86 -23.54
C ASN A 6 -10.36 8.04 -22.32
N LEU A 7 -11.41 7.22 -22.46
CA LEU A 7 -11.92 6.42 -21.33
C LEU A 7 -10.92 5.36 -20.85
N GLY A 8 -10.14 4.76 -21.76
CA GLY A 8 -9.09 3.80 -21.39
C GLY A 8 -7.91 4.45 -20.67
N LEU A 9 -7.51 5.66 -21.07
CA LEU A 9 -6.48 6.43 -20.36
C LEU A 9 -6.96 6.88 -18.98
N VAL A 10 -8.24 7.27 -18.85
CA VAL A 10 -8.84 7.61 -17.56
C VAL A 10 -8.94 6.37 -16.67
N ALA A 11 -9.27 5.20 -17.23
CA ALA A 11 -9.27 3.92 -16.52
C ALA A 11 -7.88 3.54 -15.98
N ALA A 12 -6.83 3.71 -16.79
CA ALA A 12 -5.45 3.50 -16.38
C ALA A 12 -5.03 4.46 -15.27
N GLY A 13 -5.30 5.76 -15.42
CA GLY A 13 -4.99 6.77 -14.40
C GLY A 13 -5.77 6.55 -13.10
N ALA A 14 -7.04 6.17 -13.18
CA ALA A 14 -7.85 5.83 -12.01
C ALA A 14 -7.32 4.58 -11.28
N THR A 15 -6.80 3.59 -12.00
CA THR A 15 -6.18 2.40 -11.40
C THR A 15 -4.91 2.75 -10.63
N LEU A 16 -4.05 3.62 -11.18
CA LEU A 16 -2.85 4.09 -10.48
C LEU A 16 -3.18 4.90 -9.23
N LEU A 17 -4.19 5.77 -9.30
CA LEU A 17 -4.68 6.51 -8.13
C LEU A 17 -5.27 5.58 -7.08
N ALA A 18 -5.98 4.51 -7.49
CA ALA A 18 -6.52 3.49 -6.59
C ALA A 18 -5.41 2.66 -5.89
N ALA A 19 -4.20 2.63 -6.45
CA ALA A 19 -3.04 1.98 -5.85
C ALA A 19 -2.31 2.85 -4.81
N ALA A 20 -2.67 4.12 -4.64
CA ALA A 20 -2.03 5.02 -3.66
C ALA A 20 -1.95 4.46 -2.23
N PRO A 21 -2.95 3.70 -1.70
CA PRO A 21 -2.88 3.06 -0.39
C PRO A 21 -1.73 2.07 -0.21
N LEU A 22 -1.17 1.52 -1.29
CA LEU A 22 0.02 0.65 -1.22
C LEU A 22 1.28 1.42 -0.80
N SER A 23 1.28 2.76 -0.85
CA SER A 23 2.38 3.59 -0.35
C SER A 23 2.60 3.48 1.16
N ALA A 24 1.63 2.92 1.88
CA ALA A 24 1.78 2.64 3.32
C ALA A 24 2.50 1.31 3.59
N ILE A 25 2.72 0.47 2.57
CA ILE A 25 3.31 -0.87 2.74
C ILE A 25 4.80 -0.87 2.38
N PHE A 26 5.22 -0.05 1.42
CA PHE A 26 6.59 -0.02 0.90
C PHE A 26 7.36 1.20 1.38
N GLU A 27 8.64 1.00 1.68
CA GLU A 27 9.56 2.05 2.14
C GLU A 27 9.87 3.08 1.02
N HIS A 28 10.01 2.63 -0.24
CA HIS A 28 10.33 3.52 -1.36
C HIS A 28 9.23 3.57 -2.44
N TRP A 29 9.40 4.45 -3.43
CA TRP A 29 8.44 4.70 -4.52
C TRP A 29 8.66 3.82 -5.77
N THR A 30 9.56 2.83 -5.70
CA THR A 30 9.92 1.94 -6.82
C THR A 30 8.69 1.19 -7.35
N TRP A 31 7.90 0.58 -6.46
CA TRP A 31 6.66 -0.13 -6.79
C TRP A 31 5.68 0.71 -7.63
N LEU A 32 5.61 2.03 -7.39
CA LEU A 32 4.70 2.92 -8.12
C LEU A 32 5.19 3.15 -9.55
N ILE A 33 6.51 3.31 -9.73
CA ILE A 33 7.12 3.49 -11.06
C ILE A 33 6.92 2.22 -11.89
N GLU A 34 7.22 1.06 -11.33
CA GLU A 34 7.07 -0.23 -12.00
C GLU A 34 5.60 -0.54 -12.32
N SER A 35 4.69 -0.26 -11.38
CA SER A 35 3.25 -0.38 -11.61
C SER A 35 2.76 0.59 -12.69
N ALA A 36 3.26 1.82 -12.73
CA ALA A 36 2.91 2.80 -13.76
C ALA A 36 3.37 2.35 -15.15
N ILE A 37 4.54 1.74 -15.27
CA ILE A 37 5.04 1.13 -16.50
C ILE A 37 4.11 -0.01 -16.93
N ALA A 38 3.82 -0.97 -16.04
CA ALA A 38 2.96 -2.11 -16.35
C ALA A 38 1.55 -1.68 -16.78
N VAL A 39 0.93 -0.75 -16.06
CA VAL A 39 -0.39 -0.19 -16.41
C VAL A 39 -0.32 0.57 -17.74
N GLY A 40 0.76 1.29 -18.01
CA GLY A 40 1.00 1.98 -19.28
C GLY A 40 1.08 1.02 -20.47
N VAL A 41 1.81 -0.09 -20.32
CA VAL A 41 1.92 -1.15 -21.35
C VAL A 41 0.57 -1.83 -21.57
N VAL A 42 -0.16 -2.18 -20.51
CA VAL A 42 -1.52 -2.75 -20.60
C VAL A 42 -2.46 -1.80 -21.33
N ALA A 43 -2.48 -0.52 -20.97
CA ALA A 43 -3.31 0.48 -21.63
C ALA A 43 -2.92 0.69 -23.11
N GLY A 44 -1.63 0.65 -23.42
CA GLY A 44 -1.10 0.69 -24.78
C GLY A 44 -1.54 -0.51 -25.61
N ALA A 45 -1.41 -1.71 -25.07
CA ALA A 45 -1.84 -2.96 -25.70
C ALA A 45 -3.36 -2.98 -25.92
N ALA A 46 -4.15 -2.52 -24.95
CA ALA A 46 -5.59 -2.37 -25.08
C ALA A 46 -5.96 -1.38 -26.19
N ALA A 47 -5.28 -0.23 -26.26
CA ALA A 47 -5.49 0.78 -27.30
C ALA A 47 -5.11 0.27 -28.69
N LEU A 48 -4.04 -0.53 -28.80
CA LEU A 48 -3.60 -1.16 -30.04
C LEU A 48 -4.59 -2.24 -30.51
N ALA A 49 -5.00 -3.15 -29.62
CA ALA A 49 -6.01 -4.18 -29.93
C ALA A 49 -7.33 -3.54 -30.40
N ARG A 50 -7.74 -2.44 -29.77
CA ARG A 50 -8.90 -1.63 -30.21
C ARG A 50 -8.67 -0.95 -31.57
N ALA A 51 -7.46 -0.46 -31.84
CA ALA A 51 -7.11 0.13 -33.14
C ALA A 51 -7.17 -0.90 -34.28
N LEU A 52 -6.75 -2.14 -33.99
CA LEU A 52 -6.81 -3.30 -34.88
C LEU A 52 -8.21 -3.91 -35.00
N ARG A 53 -9.22 -3.34 -34.32
CA ARG A 53 -10.61 -3.83 -34.29
C ARG A 53 -10.75 -5.27 -33.78
N ALA A 54 -9.88 -5.68 -32.86
CA ALA A 54 -9.96 -6.99 -32.24
C ALA A 54 -11.29 -7.15 -31.46
N PRO A 55 -11.91 -8.35 -31.49
CA PRO A 55 -13.05 -8.68 -30.64
C PRO A 55 -12.65 -8.63 -29.15
N LEU A 56 -13.63 -8.66 -28.24
CA LEU A 56 -13.40 -8.51 -26.79
C LEU A 56 -12.37 -9.52 -26.25
N TRP A 57 -12.45 -10.79 -26.65
CA TRP A 57 -11.48 -11.81 -26.25
C TRP A 57 -10.06 -11.47 -26.73
N GLY A 58 -9.92 -10.91 -27.93
CA GLY A 58 -8.63 -10.49 -28.49
C GLY A 58 -8.05 -9.26 -27.78
N GLN A 59 -8.91 -8.39 -27.24
CA GLN A 59 -8.47 -7.28 -26.39
C GLN A 59 -7.95 -7.78 -25.04
N VAL A 60 -8.62 -8.77 -24.44
CA VAL A 60 -8.17 -9.40 -23.19
C VAL A 60 -6.83 -10.11 -23.40
N LEU A 61 -6.71 -10.93 -24.45
CA LEU A 61 -5.43 -11.57 -24.78
C LEU A 61 -4.32 -10.56 -25.06
N GLY A 62 -4.62 -9.47 -25.76
CA GLY A 62 -3.65 -8.39 -26.00
C GLY A 62 -3.20 -7.70 -24.71
N MET A 63 -4.12 -7.45 -23.78
CA MET A 63 -3.80 -6.86 -22.47
C MET A 63 -2.99 -7.82 -21.59
N LEU A 64 -3.35 -9.11 -21.56
CA LEU A 64 -2.58 -10.13 -20.82
C LEU A 64 -1.18 -10.30 -21.42
N ALA A 65 -1.06 -10.33 -22.75
CA ALA A 65 0.24 -10.35 -23.42
C ALA A 65 1.06 -9.10 -23.08
N GLY A 66 0.43 -7.92 -23.08
CA GLY A 66 1.07 -6.67 -22.66
C GLY A 66 1.57 -6.73 -21.21
N LEU A 67 0.77 -7.27 -20.29
CA LEU A 67 1.19 -7.45 -18.90
C LEU A 67 2.36 -8.43 -18.78
N THR A 68 2.33 -9.57 -19.48
CA THR A 68 3.45 -10.53 -19.46
C THR A 68 4.73 -9.94 -20.03
N LEU A 69 4.64 -9.13 -21.09
CA LEU A 69 5.79 -8.44 -21.66
C LEU A 69 6.33 -7.38 -20.70
N ALA A 70 5.47 -6.65 -20.00
CA ALA A 70 5.88 -5.69 -18.98
C ALA A 70 6.60 -6.39 -17.82
N LEU A 71 6.04 -7.50 -17.30
CA LEU A 71 6.66 -8.27 -16.23
C LEU A 71 8.00 -8.88 -16.64
N THR A 72 8.10 -9.39 -17.88
CA THR A 72 9.36 -9.92 -18.41
C THR A 72 10.42 -8.82 -18.52
N TRP A 73 10.02 -7.62 -18.93
CA TRP A 73 10.94 -6.49 -19.07
C TRP A 73 11.38 -5.90 -17.73
N LEU A 74 10.50 -5.88 -16.73
CA LEU A 74 10.77 -5.35 -15.39
C LEU A 74 11.55 -6.33 -14.51
N PHE A 75 11.31 -7.64 -14.67
CA PHE A 75 11.93 -8.70 -13.86
C PHE A 75 12.64 -9.70 -14.78
N PRO A 76 13.82 -9.33 -15.32
CA PRO A 76 14.50 -10.14 -16.32
C PRO A 76 15.09 -11.43 -15.73
N ALA A 77 14.78 -12.56 -16.36
CA ALA A 77 15.25 -13.89 -15.96
C ALA A 77 16.60 -14.28 -16.63
N GLY A 78 17.16 -13.41 -17.48
CA GLY A 78 18.42 -13.64 -18.22
C GLY A 78 18.34 -14.66 -19.37
N SER A 79 17.20 -15.32 -19.56
CA SER A 79 16.95 -16.37 -20.57
C SER A 79 15.96 -15.94 -21.66
N GLU A 80 15.80 -14.63 -21.86
CA GLU A 80 14.83 -14.04 -22.79
C GLU A 80 15.37 -13.93 -24.22
N ILE A 81 14.49 -14.13 -25.19
CA ILE A 81 14.82 -13.88 -26.60
C ILE A 81 14.67 -12.37 -26.85
N LEU A 82 15.75 -11.71 -27.29
CA LEU A 82 15.78 -10.26 -27.59
C LEU A 82 15.36 -9.35 -26.40
N ALA A 83 15.57 -9.79 -25.14
CA ALA A 83 15.30 -9.03 -23.91
C ALA A 83 13.84 -8.55 -23.70
N VAL A 84 12.88 -9.12 -24.46
CA VAL A 84 11.46 -8.71 -24.41
C VAL A 84 10.51 -9.90 -24.57
N LEU A 85 10.87 -10.97 -25.28
CA LEU A 85 10.00 -12.12 -25.50
C LEU A 85 10.16 -13.18 -24.40
N PRO A 86 9.08 -13.57 -23.70
CA PRO A 86 9.14 -14.55 -22.63
C PRO A 86 9.45 -15.95 -23.19
N THR A 87 10.32 -16.67 -22.49
CA THR A 87 10.60 -18.10 -22.74
C THR A 87 9.97 -18.96 -21.64
N PRO A 88 9.89 -20.29 -21.80
CA PRO A 88 9.42 -21.16 -20.72
C PRO A 88 10.20 -20.99 -19.40
N ALA A 89 11.49 -20.63 -19.48
CA ALA A 89 12.33 -20.34 -18.32
C ALA A 89 11.92 -19.04 -17.59
N THR A 90 11.43 -18.02 -18.32
CA THR A 90 10.86 -16.81 -17.71
C THR A 90 9.66 -17.14 -16.80
N PHE A 91 8.80 -18.08 -17.21
CA PHE A 91 7.66 -18.50 -16.39
C PHE A 91 8.08 -19.30 -15.15
N ALA A 92 9.18 -20.07 -15.24
CA ALA A 92 9.77 -20.72 -14.07
C ALA A 92 10.28 -19.68 -13.07
N HIS A 93 10.98 -18.64 -13.55
CA HIS A 93 11.44 -17.55 -12.71
C HIS A 93 10.28 -16.77 -12.05
N PHE A 94 9.18 -16.53 -12.76
CA PHE A 94 7.97 -15.94 -12.16
C PHE A 94 7.40 -16.80 -11.03
N SER A 95 7.45 -18.13 -11.15
CA SER A 95 7.01 -19.05 -10.08
C SER A 95 7.94 -19.02 -8.87
N GLU A 96 9.25 -18.84 -9.09
CA GLU A 96 10.23 -18.64 -8.02
C GLU A 96 10.00 -17.31 -7.29
N LEU A 97 9.76 -16.21 -8.03
CA LEU A 97 9.42 -14.90 -7.46
C LEU A 97 8.12 -14.98 -6.65
N LEU A 98 7.07 -15.63 -7.16
CA LEU A 98 5.83 -15.87 -6.41
C LEU A 98 6.06 -16.67 -5.12
N GLY A 99 6.90 -17.72 -5.16
CA GLY A 99 7.29 -18.49 -3.98
C GLY A 99 8.15 -17.69 -3.00
N GLY A 100 8.97 -16.77 -3.51
CA GLY A 100 9.73 -15.79 -2.74
C GLY A 100 8.82 -14.80 -2.01
N SER A 101 7.81 -14.25 -2.69
CA SER A 101 6.89 -13.26 -2.09
C SER A 101 6.15 -13.83 -0.87
N VAL A 102 5.76 -15.11 -0.92
CA VAL A 102 5.06 -15.77 0.20
C VAL A 102 5.98 -15.97 1.41
N ARG A 103 7.27 -16.23 1.18
CA ARG A 103 8.28 -16.30 2.24
C ARG A 103 8.56 -14.92 2.81
N ASP A 104 8.76 -13.93 1.95
CA ASP A 104 9.01 -12.53 2.33
C ASP A 104 7.82 -11.93 3.11
N MET A 105 6.58 -12.18 2.70
CA MET A 105 5.39 -11.72 3.42
C MET A 105 5.25 -12.31 4.83
N ARG A 106 5.88 -13.47 5.09
CA ARG A 106 5.87 -14.11 6.41
C ARG A 106 7.05 -13.67 7.28
N SER A 107 8.15 -13.19 6.68
CA SER A 107 9.38 -12.82 7.37
C SER A 107 9.49 -11.32 7.69
N TYR A 108 8.85 -10.45 6.91
CA TYR A 108 8.93 -9.00 7.11
C TYR A 108 7.67 -8.41 7.80
N GLY A 109 7.91 -7.48 8.74
CA GLY A 109 6.91 -6.66 9.42
C GLY A 109 6.31 -5.56 8.52
N VAL A 110 5.54 -4.66 9.11
CA VAL A 110 4.91 -3.54 8.38
C VAL A 110 5.93 -2.43 8.11
N GLU A 111 5.87 -1.88 6.90
CA GLU A 111 6.96 -1.31 6.08
C GLU A 111 7.96 -2.39 5.61
N VAL A 112 7.72 -2.88 4.39
CA VAL A 112 8.48 -3.97 3.77
C VAL A 112 9.52 -3.40 2.81
N PRO A 113 10.78 -3.90 2.82
CA PRO A 113 11.79 -3.48 1.87
C PRO A 113 11.42 -3.83 0.42
N ASP A 114 12.02 -3.11 -0.52
CA ASP A 114 11.82 -3.25 -1.97
C ASP A 114 12.46 -4.53 -2.54
N THR A 115 12.05 -5.72 -2.08
CA THR A 115 12.58 -6.98 -2.61
C THR A 115 11.95 -7.29 -3.98
N PRO A 116 12.71 -7.82 -4.95
CA PRO A 116 12.18 -8.19 -6.27
C PRO A 116 10.94 -9.10 -6.22
N PRO A 117 10.84 -10.11 -5.31
CA PRO A 117 9.62 -10.91 -5.16
C PRO A 117 8.38 -10.10 -4.76
N LEU A 118 8.50 -9.12 -3.87
CA LEU A 118 7.37 -8.31 -3.40
C LEU A 118 6.95 -7.24 -4.41
N LEU A 119 7.92 -6.67 -5.12
CA LEU A 119 7.65 -5.80 -6.25
C LEU A 119 6.92 -6.57 -7.37
N PHE A 120 7.36 -7.79 -7.68
CA PHE A 120 6.73 -8.64 -8.69
C PHE A 120 5.24 -8.89 -8.41
N ILE A 121 4.88 -9.34 -7.21
CA ILE A 121 3.47 -9.61 -6.86
C ILE A 121 2.61 -8.34 -6.87
N THR A 122 3.19 -7.20 -6.48
CA THR A 122 2.52 -5.91 -6.48
C THR A 122 2.23 -5.42 -7.90
N VAL A 123 3.24 -5.44 -8.77
CA VAL A 123 3.11 -5.06 -10.18
C VAL A 123 2.14 -6.00 -10.92
N LEU A 124 2.22 -7.31 -10.64
CA LEU A 124 1.27 -8.30 -11.16
C LEU A 124 -0.16 -8.00 -10.71
N GLY A 125 -0.38 -7.71 -9.42
CA GLY A 125 -1.68 -7.40 -8.84
C GLY A 125 -2.29 -6.11 -9.41
N VAL A 126 -1.54 -5.01 -9.40
CA VAL A 126 -1.98 -3.72 -9.95
C VAL A 126 -2.21 -3.83 -11.47
N GLY A 127 -1.33 -4.52 -12.18
CA GLY A 127 -1.47 -4.81 -13.61
C GLY A 127 -2.72 -5.62 -13.93
N ALA A 128 -3.01 -6.68 -13.17
CA ALA A 128 -4.22 -7.49 -13.32
C ALA A 128 -5.49 -6.66 -13.08
N VAL A 129 -5.50 -5.80 -12.04
CA VAL A 129 -6.62 -4.88 -11.78
C VAL A 129 -6.80 -3.92 -12.95
N ALA A 130 -5.73 -3.40 -13.55
CA ALA A 130 -5.83 -2.54 -14.73
C ALA A 130 -6.48 -3.23 -15.93
N VAL A 131 -6.18 -4.53 -16.16
CA VAL A 131 -6.85 -5.34 -17.19
C VAL A 131 -8.35 -5.45 -16.92
N VAL A 132 -8.74 -5.76 -15.68
CA VAL A 132 -10.14 -5.92 -15.29
C VAL A 132 -10.89 -4.58 -15.37
N VAL A 133 -10.26 -3.49 -14.93
CA VAL A 133 -10.81 -2.13 -14.97
C VAL A 133 -11.04 -1.68 -16.42
N ASP A 134 -10.08 -1.87 -17.34
CA ASP A 134 -10.26 -1.53 -18.76
C ASP A 134 -11.33 -2.42 -19.42
N LEU A 135 -11.36 -3.71 -19.10
CA LEU A 135 -12.39 -4.64 -19.58
C LEU A 135 -13.79 -4.21 -19.13
N LEU A 136 -13.99 -3.87 -17.85
CA LEU A 136 -15.28 -3.43 -17.32
C LEU A 136 -15.69 -2.08 -17.89
N THR A 137 -14.74 -1.15 -17.98
CA THR A 137 -15.01 0.25 -18.37
C THR A 137 -15.21 0.39 -19.87
N VAL A 138 -14.30 -0.15 -20.68
CA VAL A 138 -14.29 0.02 -22.14
C VAL A 138 -14.93 -1.16 -22.86
N GLY A 139 -14.65 -2.39 -22.42
CA GLY A 139 -15.17 -3.62 -23.03
C GLY A 139 -16.67 -3.82 -22.75
N LEU A 140 -17.03 -3.91 -21.47
CA LEU A 140 -18.38 -4.19 -20.98
C LEU A 140 -19.24 -2.94 -20.77
N ARG A 141 -18.62 -1.74 -20.81
CA ARG A 141 -19.29 -0.42 -20.68
C ARG A 141 -20.02 -0.23 -19.35
N ARG A 142 -19.47 -0.81 -18.28
CA ARG A 142 -19.97 -0.73 -16.90
C ARG A 142 -18.88 -0.19 -15.96
N PRO A 143 -18.49 1.10 -16.07
CA PRO A 143 -17.43 1.69 -15.23
C PRO A 143 -17.77 1.71 -13.74
N ALA A 144 -19.05 1.69 -13.36
CA ALA A 144 -19.44 1.55 -11.95
C ALA A 144 -18.99 0.21 -11.33
N LEU A 145 -18.84 -0.85 -12.13
CA LEU A 145 -18.31 -2.13 -11.65
C LEU A 145 -16.79 -2.10 -11.48
N ALA A 146 -16.09 -1.14 -12.10
CA ALA A 146 -14.64 -1.01 -11.97
C ALA A 146 -14.20 -0.55 -10.57
N GLY A 147 -15.13 -0.04 -9.75
CA GLY A 147 -14.86 0.25 -8.34
C GLY A 147 -14.57 -1.00 -7.51
N LEU A 148 -15.14 -2.16 -7.86
CA LEU A 148 -14.92 -3.42 -7.14
C LEU A 148 -13.46 -3.90 -7.19
N PRO A 149 -12.83 -4.06 -8.38
CA PRO A 149 -11.42 -4.45 -8.44
C PRO A 149 -10.48 -3.36 -7.92
N MET A 150 -10.84 -2.08 -8.00
CA MET A 150 -10.07 -0.99 -7.35
C MET A 150 -10.12 -1.09 -5.82
N LEU A 151 -11.29 -1.45 -5.26
CA LEU A 151 -11.45 -1.66 -3.82
C LEU A 151 -10.72 -2.92 -3.34
N ALA A 152 -10.53 -3.92 -4.20
CA ALA A 152 -9.70 -5.08 -3.89
C ALA A 152 -8.22 -4.72 -3.67
N ILE A 153 -7.70 -3.66 -4.31
CA ILE A 153 -6.34 -3.16 -3.99
C ILE A 153 -6.33 -2.59 -2.55
N TYR A 154 -7.43 -1.96 -2.13
CA TYR A 154 -7.57 -1.35 -0.81
C TYR A 154 -7.65 -2.37 0.33
N SER A 155 -8.10 -3.61 0.07
CA SER A 155 -8.17 -4.63 1.11
C SER A 155 -6.78 -5.02 1.63
N VAL A 156 -5.72 -4.83 0.84
CA VAL A 156 -4.36 -5.22 1.25
C VAL A 156 -3.85 -4.30 2.38
N PRO A 157 -3.77 -2.96 2.24
CA PRO A 157 -3.36 -2.10 3.37
C PRO A 157 -4.30 -2.15 4.57
N VAL A 158 -5.62 -2.30 4.35
CA VAL A 158 -6.61 -2.40 5.44
C VAL A 158 -6.41 -3.67 6.27
N ALA A 159 -6.04 -4.78 5.64
CA ALA A 159 -5.71 -6.01 6.34
C ALA A 159 -4.39 -5.93 7.12
N VAL A 160 -3.56 -4.92 6.83
CA VAL A 160 -2.24 -4.71 7.44
C VAL A 160 -2.29 -3.67 8.55
N TYR A 161 -3.02 -2.56 8.37
CA TYR A 161 -3.19 -1.48 9.35
C TYR A 161 -4.60 -1.50 9.93
N VAL A 162 -4.73 -2.08 11.13
CA VAL A 162 -6.02 -2.24 11.83
C VAL A 162 -6.45 -0.95 12.54
N ASP A 163 -5.51 -0.11 12.96
CA ASP A 163 -5.83 1.01 13.86
C ASP A 163 -6.20 2.31 13.15
N ASN A 164 -5.62 2.62 11.97
CA ASN A 164 -6.01 3.78 11.14
C ASN A 164 -5.49 3.62 9.71
N VAL A 165 -6.38 3.54 8.71
CA VAL A 165 -5.94 3.69 7.32
C VAL A 165 -5.59 5.16 7.08
N PRO A 166 -4.39 5.48 6.54
CA PRO A 166 -4.02 6.86 6.25
C PRO A 166 -5.10 7.52 5.36
N PRO A 167 -5.73 8.64 5.82
CA PRO A 167 -6.87 9.22 5.11
C PRO A 167 -6.48 9.79 3.75
N VAL A 168 -5.21 10.20 3.60
CA VAL A 168 -4.70 10.84 2.37
C VAL A 168 -4.66 9.85 1.19
N PRO A 169 -4.00 8.67 1.26
CA PRO A 169 -4.07 7.65 0.21
C PRO A 169 -5.49 7.20 -0.14
N PHE A 170 -6.38 7.07 0.85
CA PHE A 170 -7.78 6.74 0.62
C PHE A 170 -8.49 7.80 -0.24
N VAL A 171 -8.32 9.08 0.11
CA VAL A 171 -8.90 10.19 -0.66
C VAL A 171 -8.37 10.20 -2.09
N ILE A 172 -7.08 9.92 -2.30
CA ILE A 172 -6.47 9.85 -3.64
C ILE A 172 -7.14 8.74 -4.48
N GLY A 173 -7.31 7.54 -3.92
CA GLY A 173 -8.00 6.43 -4.60
C GLY A 173 -9.46 6.74 -4.92
N ALA A 174 -10.18 7.34 -3.96
CA ALA A 174 -11.57 7.75 -4.15
C ALA A 174 -11.71 8.81 -5.26
N VAL A 175 -10.80 9.78 -5.33
CA VAL A 175 -10.75 10.78 -6.40
C VAL A 175 -10.53 10.10 -7.77
N GLY A 176 -9.68 9.07 -7.84
CA GLY A 176 -9.48 8.27 -9.05
C GLY A 176 -10.76 7.60 -9.56
N TYR A 177 -11.50 6.93 -8.66
CA TYR A 177 -12.78 6.30 -9.02
C TYR A 177 -13.86 7.31 -9.42
N LEU A 178 -13.96 8.42 -8.70
CA LEU A 178 -14.90 9.51 -9.03
C LEU A 178 -14.56 10.18 -10.36
N TRP A 179 -13.27 10.31 -10.68
CA TRP A 179 -12.82 10.81 -11.97
C TRP A 179 -13.26 9.88 -13.12
N LEU A 180 -13.18 8.56 -12.92
CA LEU A 180 -13.68 7.56 -13.87
C LEU A 180 -15.20 7.65 -14.09
N LEU A 181 -15.97 7.72 -13.01
CA LEU A 181 -17.43 7.87 -13.08
C LEU A 181 -17.85 9.21 -13.70
N GLY A 182 -17.16 10.29 -13.34
CA GLY A 182 -17.38 11.61 -13.90
C GLY A 182 -17.14 11.64 -15.41
N ALA A 183 -16.04 11.04 -15.87
CA ALA A 183 -15.71 10.94 -17.28
C ALA A 183 -16.77 10.16 -18.07
N ASP A 184 -17.26 9.03 -17.54
CA ASP A 184 -18.30 8.25 -18.20
C ASP A 184 -19.68 8.95 -18.21
N ASN A 185 -20.08 9.57 -17.09
CA ASN A 185 -21.35 10.30 -17.01
C ASN A 185 -21.38 11.52 -17.94
N VAL A 186 -20.28 12.28 -18.01
CA VAL A 186 -20.14 13.36 -18.99
C VAL A 186 -20.28 12.82 -20.42
N ASP A 187 -19.73 11.63 -20.70
CA ASP A 187 -19.87 10.99 -22.00
C ASP A 187 -21.26 10.42 -22.27
N ARG A 188 -22.04 10.00 -21.27
CA ARG A 188 -23.46 9.62 -21.41
C ARG A 188 -24.35 10.84 -21.64
N VAL A 189 -24.15 11.91 -20.89
CA VAL A 189 -24.91 13.16 -21.04
C VAL A 189 -24.64 13.80 -22.41
N ARG A 190 -23.38 13.79 -22.87
CA ARG A 190 -23.02 14.23 -24.23
C ARG A 190 -23.64 13.38 -25.35
N ARG A 191 -24.13 12.17 -25.06
CA ARG A 191 -24.86 11.30 -26.01
C ARG A 191 -26.36 11.59 -26.03
N PHE A 192 -26.93 12.24 -25.02
CA PHE A 192 -28.38 12.47 -24.88
C PHE A 192 -28.91 13.67 -25.68
N GLY A 193 -28.06 14.38 -26.42
CA GLY A 193 -28.48 15.26 -27.52
C GLY A 193 -28.58 16.75 -27.18
N ARG A 194 -28.17 17.58 -28.16
CA ARG A 194 -28.44 19.02 -28.21
C ARG A 194 -29.96 19.21 -28.30
N ARG A 195 -30.55 19.99 -27.38
CA ARG A 195 -31.92 20.48 -27.54
C ARG A 195 -31.91 21.55 -28.63
N PHE A 196 -32.70 21.34 -29.67
CA PHE A 196 -33.07 22.41 -30.60
C PHE A 196 -34.25 23.16 -29.95
N THR A 197 -33.98 24.29 -29.31
CA THR A 197 -35.01 25.27 -29.00
C THR A 197 -35.13 26.20 -30.20
N GLY A 198 -36.35 26.37 -30.72
CA GLY A 198 -36.66 27.03 -32.00
C GLY A 198 -36.37 28.53 -32.12
N ASP A 199 -35.48 29.09 -31.31
CA ASP A 199 -35.23 30.55 -31.23
C ASP A 199 -33.96 31.02 -31.95
N GLY A 200 -33.32 30.18 -32.77
CA GLY A 200 -32.22 30.61 -33.66
C GLY A 200 -30.97 31.18 -32.96
N ARG A 201 -30.92 31.15 -31.62
CA ARG A 201 -29.72 31.46 -30.82
C ARG A 201 -28.98 30.15 -30.55
N ASP A 202 -27.77 30.05 -31.11
CA ASP A 202 -26.79 29.05 -30.68
C ASP A 202 -26.51 29.29 -29.20
N VAL A 203 -27.13 28.50 -28.32
CA VAL A 203 -26.80 28.49 -26.90
C VAL A 203 -25.42 27.85 -26.80
N ASP A 204 -24.43 28.72 -26.63
CA ASP A 204 -23.07 28.34 -26.33
C ASP A 204 -23.06 27.38 -25.14
N VAL A 205 -22.15 26.42 -25.17
CA VAL A 205 -22.15 25.13 -24.44
C VAL A 205 -22.03 25.25 -22.89
N TRP A 206 -22.37 26.41 -22.32
CA TRP A 206 -22.12 26.79 -20.93
C TRP A 206 -23.32 27.37 -20.17
N GLU A 207 -24.52 27.47 -20.75
CA GLU A 207 -25.70 27.71 -19.92
C GLU A 207 -26.05 26.45 -19.13
N ALA A 208 -25.75 26.50 -17.84
CA ALA A 208 -26.12 25.47 -16.89
C ALA A 208 -27.65 25.41 -16.83
N SER A 209 -28.24 24.44 -17.53
CA SER A 209 -29.63 24.11 -17.24
C SER A 209 -29.78 23.94 -15.71
N PRO A 210 -30.87 24.44 -15.10
CA PRO A 210 -31.06 24.31 -13.65
C PRO A 210 -30.93 22.86 -13.18
N LEU A 211 -31.23 21.89 -14.06
CA LEU A 211 -31.01 20.46 -13.88
C LEU A 211 -29.52 20.04 -13.89
N ALA A 212 -28.68 20.61 -14.76
CA ALA A 212 -27.24 20.37 -14.76
C ALA A 212 -26.53 21.05 -13.57
N ALA A 213 -27.04 22.19 -13.11
CA ALA A 213 -26.60 22.82 -11.86
C ALA A 213 -26.99 21.96 -10.64
N ALA A 214 -28.22 21.45 -10.59
CA ALA A 214 -28.70 20.54 -9.56
C ALA A 214 -27.92 19.21 -9.55
N GLY A 215 -27.67 18.63 -10.73
CA GLY A 215 -26.88 17.40 -10.87
C GLY A 215 -25.42 17.57 -10.39
N ARG A 216 -24.77 18.71 -10.69
CA ARG A 216 -23.44 19.02 -10.16
C ARG A 216 -23.45 19.23 -8.65
N ARG A 217 -24.48 19.90 -8.11
CA ARG A 217 -24.62 20.08 -6.66
C ARG A 217 -24.83 18.76 -5.94
N LEU A 218 -25.68 17.86 -6.46
CA LEU A 218 -25.87 16.52 -5.92
C LEU A 218 -24.61 15.66 -6.04
N ALA A 219 -23.86 15.78 -7.14
CA ALA A 219 -22.58 15.08 -7.29
C ALA A 219 -21.53 15.59 -6.28
N VAL A 220 -21.39 16.91 -6.12
CA VAL A 220 -20.48 17.50 -5.12
C VAL A 220 -20.91 17.13 -3.70
N LEU A 221 -22.22 17.14 -3.42
CA LEU A 221 -22.75 16.72 -2.13
C LEU A 221 -22.49 15.24 -1.87
N GLY A 222 -22.70 14.37 -2.88
CA GLY A 222 -22.42 12.94 -2.78
C GLY A 222 -20.93 12.64 -2.58
N VAL A 223 -20.04 13.38 -3.25
CA VAL A 223 -18.59 13.28 -3.04
C VAL A 223 -18.19 13.81 -1.67
N ALA A 224 -18.73 14.95 -1.26
CA ALA A 224 -18.46 15.51 0.06
C ALA A 224 -18.95 14.57 1.16
N VAL A 225 -20.14 13.97 1.03
CA VAL A 225 -20.66 12.98 1.98
C VAL A 225 -19.82 11.71 1.96
N ALA A 226 -19.42 11.19 0.79
CA ALA A 226 -18.58 9.99 0.70
C ALA A 226 -17.16 10.19 1.25
N VAL A 227 -16.61 11.41 1.19
CA VAL A 227 -15.31 11.77 1.77
C VAL A 227 -15.44 12.08 3.27
N LEU A 228 -16.51 12.77 3.68
CA LEU A 228 -16.73 13.16 5.08
C LEU A 228 -17.22 11.99 5.94
N LEU A 229 -17.99 11.03 5.41
CA LEU A 229 -18.48 9.86 6.16
C LEU A 229 -17.36 9.08 6.87
N PRO A 230 -16.25 8.71 6.19
CA PRO A 230 -15.11 8.08 6.85
C PRO A 230 -14.29 9.02 7.75
N LEU A 231 -14.38 10.34 7.56
CA LEU A 231 -13.64 11.36 8.33
C LEU A 231 -14.39 11.85 9.59
N VAL A 232 -15.68 11.55 9.71
CA VAL A 232 -16.42 11.78 10.96
C VAL A 232 -16.06 10.63 11.91
N PRO A 233 -15.39 10.87 13.04
CA PRO A 233 -15.24 9.87 14.08
C PRO A 233 -16.63 9.60 14.66
N VAL A 234 -17.36 8.64 14.09
CA VAL A 234 -18.61 8.14 14.66
C VAL A 234 -18.20 7.33 15.89
N PRO A 235 -18.52 7.79 17.12
CA PRO A 235 -18.23 7.01 18.31
C PRO A 235 -19.06 5.72 18.23
N GLY A 236 -18.40 4.58 18.01
CA GLY A 236 -19.05 3.25 18.04
C GLY A 236 -19.10 2.46 16.72
N MET A 237 -18.39 2.85 15.66
CA MET A 237 -18.28 2.03 14.44
C MET A 237 -16.89 1.40 14.27
N ASN A 238 -16.43 0.69 15.30
CA ASN A 238 -15.31 -0.25 15.17
C ASN A 238 -15.92 -1.67 15.02
N GLY A 239 -15.62 -2.36 13.92
CA GLY A 239 -15.83 -3.82 13.73
C GLY A 239 -17.25 -4.36 13.45
N SER A 240 -18.30 -3.81 14.08
CA SER A 240 -19.59 -4.52 14.22
C SER A 240 -20.36 -4.86 12.92
N LEU A 241 -20.29 -4.03 11.87
CA LEU A 241 -21.05 -4.27 10.63
C LEU A 241 -20.37 -5.31 9.71
N LEU A 242 -19.03 -5.36 9.72
CA LEU A 242 -18.28 -6.39 9.00
C LEU A 242 -18.41 -7.75 9.69
N ASP A 243 -18.44 -7.76 11.03
CA ASP A 243 -18.71 -8.97 11.83
C ASP A 243 -20.13 -9.53 11.59
N SER A 244 -21.11 -8.66 11.36
CA SER A 244 -22.48 -9.11 11.03
C SER A 244 -22.57 -9.72 9.62
N LEU A 245 -21.70 -9.32 8.69
CA LEU A 245 -21.65 -9.85 7.32
C LEU A 245 -20.72 -11.06 7.17
N SER A 246 -19.68 -11.19 8.00
CA SER A 246 -18.83 -12.37 8.10
C SER A 246 -19.46 -13.50 8.94
N SER A 247 -20.47 -13.19 9.77
CA SER A 247 -21.25 -14.18 10.53
C SER A 247 -22.20 -15.06 9.71
N GLY A 248 -22.24 -14.91 8.38
CA GLY A 248 -22.89 -15.88 7.51
C GLY A 248 -22.06 -17.16 7.42
N ASN A 249 -22.69 -18.33 7.64
CA ASN A 249 -22.09 -19.68 7.57
C ASN A 249 -21.22 -19.92 6.32
N GLY A 250 -19.97 -19.44 6.35
CA GLY A 250 -18.95 -19.68 5.35
C GLY A 250 -17.70 -20.18 6.05
N SER A 251 -17.37 -21.46 5.85
CA SER A 251 -16.09 -22.03 6.26
C SER A 251 -14.99 -21.49 5.33
N GLY A 252 -14.45 -20.32 5.66
CA GLY A 252 -13.29 -19.73 4.98
C GLY A 252 -12.03 -19.87 5.84
N ASN A 253 -11.02 -20.59 5.33
CA ASN A 253 -9.69 -20.68 5.95
C ASN A 253 -8.85 -19.43 5.64
N GLY A 254 -9.29 -18.26 6.11
CA GLY A 254 -8.60 -16.98 5.88
C GLY A 254 -7.44 -16.77 6.85
N THR A 255 -6.23 -16.55 6.31
CA THR A 255 -4.98 -16.23 7.04
C THR A 255 -4.90 -14.74 7.45
N GLY A 256 -5.95 -14.20 8.05
CA GLY A 256 -5.96 -12.81 8.55
C GLY A 256 -5.03 -12.63 9.75
N ARG A 257 -4.32 -11.49 9.80
CA ARG A 257 -3.32 -11.14 10.83
C ARG A 257 -3.92 -11.09 12.26
N PRO A 258 -3.06 -11.27 13.28
CA PRO A 258 -3.42 -11.82 14.58
C PRO A 258 -4.00 -10.78 15.55
N GLY A 259 -4.96 -11.20 16.38
CA GLY A 259 -5.48 -10.41 17.50
C GLY A 259 -6.97 -10.05 17.44
N GLN A 260 -7.65 -10.20 16.29
CA GLN A 260 -9.04 -9.74 16.17
C GLN A 260 -9.96 -10.57 15.25
N GLY A 261 -9.62 -11.83 15.01
CA GLY A 261 -10.35 -12.69 14.05
C GLY A 261 -10.90 -14.01 14.61
N GLY A 262 -10.96 -14.18 15.93
CA GLY A 262 -11.55 -15.36 16.56
C GLY A 262 -13.00 -15.11 17.00
N ALA A 263 -13.82 -16.16 17.06
CA ALA A 263 -15.12 -16.11 17.71
C ALA A 263 -15.01 -15.38 19.07
N PRO A 264 -15.99 -14.53 19.45
CA PRO A 264 -15.91 -13.71 20.66
C PRO A 264 -15.55 -14.59 21.87
N GLY A 265 -14.35 -14.38 22.42
CA GLY A 265 -13.85 -15.08 23.62
C GLY A 265 -12.55 -15.88 23.46
N LYS A 266 -12.00 -16.08 22.24
CA LYS A 266 -10.73 -16.82 22.07
C LYS A 266 -9.56 -15.91 21.67
N ILE A 267 -8.58 -15.79 22.56
CA ILE A 267 -7.29 -15.12 22.32
C ILE A 267 -6.28 -16.19 21.94
N ASP A 268 -5.60 -16.03 20.82
CA ASP A 268 -4.46 -16.87 20.47
C ASP A 268 -3.19 -16.30 21.13
N LEU A 269 -2.83 -16.86 22.28
CA LEU A 269 -1.67 -16.42 23.08
C LEU A 269 -0.35 -16.70 22.35
N PHE A 270 -0.30 -17.72 21.48
CA PHE A 270 0.89 -18.01 20.68
C PHE A 270 1.06 -16.95 19.58
N ALA A 271 -0.02 -16.61 18.88
CA ALA A 271 0.03 -15.55 17.87
C ALA A 271 0.34 -14.18 18.46
N ALA A 272 -0.26 -13.83 19.62
CA ALA A 272 0.01 -12.56 20.32
C ALA A 272 1.47 -12.44 20.76
N LEU A 273 2.05 -13.52 21.29
CA LEU A 273 3.45 -13.58 21.71
C LEU A 273 4.42 -13.49 20.51
N SER A 274 4.15 -14.20 19.42
CA SER A 274 5.03 -14.17 18.24
C SER A 274 4.99 -12.81 17.53
N GLY A 275 3.83 -12.17 17.46
CA GLY A 275 3.69 -10.83 16.88
C GLY A 275 4.56 -9.80 17.61
N GLN A 276 4.49 -9.78 18.94
CA GLN A 276 5.22 -8.81 19.76
C GLN A 276 6.74 -9.07 19.80
N LEU A 277 7.17 -10.32 19.74
CA LEU A 277 8.60 -10.68 19.71
C LEU A 277 9.26 -10.34 18.36
N ASN A 278 8.50 -10.34 17.27
CA ASN A 278 9.00 -10.04 15.92
C ASN A 278 8.93 -8.55 15.56
N GLU A 279 8.50 -7.69 16.49
CA GLU A 279 8.55 -6.24 16.31
C GLU A 279 9.99 -5.73 16.35
N SER A 280 10.34 -4.85 15.41
CA SER A 280 11.68 -4.27 15.31
C SER A 280 11.97 -3.24 16.42
N GLU A 281 10.92 -2.62 16.97
CA GLU A 281 11.02 -1.65 18.05
C GLU A 281 10.88 -2.33 19.42
N VAL A 282 11.66 -1.88 20.41
CA VAL A 282 11.55 -2.36 21.79
C VAL A 282 10.61 -1.45 22.55
N ALA A 283 9.44 -1.97 22.92
CA ALA A 283 8.44 -1.25 23.69
C ALA A 283 8.39 -1.73 25.15
N ASP A 284 8.31 -0.79 26.09
CA ASP A 284 8.00 -1.07 27.49
C ASP A 284 6.54 -1.53 27.60
N LEU A 285 6.29 -2.73 28.12
CA LEU A 285 4.94 -3.29 28.23
C LEU A 285 4.41 -3.26 29.67
N VAL A 286 5.27 -3.63 30.62
CA VAL A 286 4.89 -3.77 32.03
C VAL A 286 6.02 -3.30 32.93
N LYS A 287 5.69 -2.55 33.98
CA LYS A 287 6.59 -2.28 35.10
C LYS A 287 6.05 -2.99 36.33
N VAL A 288 6.86 -3.84 36.95
CA VAL A 288 6.49 -4.57 38.16
C VAL A 288 7.43 -4.22 39.30
N THR A 289 6.87 -3.79 40.43
CA THR A 289 7.59 -3.54 41.67
C THR A 289 7.23 -4.63 42.67
N THR A 290 8.21 -5.35 43.22
CA THR A 290 7.95 -6.43 44.19
C THR A 290 8.97 -6.46 45.32
N ASN A 291 8.55 -6.96 46.50
CA ASN A 291 9.44 -7.23 47.62
C ASN A 291 10.08 -8.63 47.58
N GLU A 292 9.81 -9.44 46.55
CA GLU A 292 10.52 -10.71 46.32
C GLU A 292 11.96 -10.44 45.84
N PRO A 293 13.00 -10.98 46.48
CA PRO A 293 14.39 -10.73 46.08
C PRO A 293 14.75 -11.25 44.67
N SER A 294 14.12 -12.34 44.25
CA SER A 294 14.38 -13.05 42.99
C SER A 294 13.07 -13.59 42.40
N PRO A 295 12.22 -12.69 41.86
CA PRO A 295 10.94 -13.10 41.27
C PRO A 295 11.15 -13.96 40.04
N PHE A 296 10.26 -14.92 39.87
CA PHE A 296 10.17 -15.75 38.67
C PHE A 296 9.40 -15.02 37.57
N TYR A 297 8.81 -15.78 36.64
CA TYR A 297 8.05 -15.23 35.53
C TYR A 297 6.68 -14.69 35.96
N LEU A 298 6.34 -13.53 35.39
CA LEU A 298 5.05 -12.86 35.56
C LEU A 298 4.07 -13.38 34.51
N ARG A 299 3.01 -14.08 34.92
CA ARG A 299 2.10 -14.81 34.01
C ARG A 299 0.85 -13.99 33.69
N PHE A 300 0.42 -13.96 32.44
CA PHE A 300 -0.89 -13.39 32.06
C PHE A 300 -1.86 -14.42 31.46
N GLY A 301 -1.36 -15.52 30.88
CA GLY A 301 -2.20 -16.46 30.15
C GLY A 301 -1.76 -17.93 30.29
N VAL A 302 -2.67 -18.85 30.00
CA VAL A 302 -2.43 -20.30 30.01
C VAL A 302 -3.20 -20.95 28.86
N ALA A 303 -2.53 -21.78 28.08
CA ALA A 303 -3.15 -22.72 27.13
C ALA A 303 -3.18 -24.12 27.76
N ASP A 304 -4.39 -24.63 27.98
CA ASP A 304 -4.67 -25.84 28.75
C ASP A 304 -5.33 -26.96 27.93
N GLU A 305 -5.78 -26.70 26.71
CA GLU A 305 -6.37 -27.72 25.84
C GLU A 305 -5.36 -28.12 24.75
N LEU A 306 -5.13 -29.42 24.56
CA LEU A 306 -4.24 -29.92 23.51
C LEU A 306 -5.08 -30.63 22.44
N LYS A 307 -5.06 -30.10 21.22
CA LYS A 307 -5.72 -30.66 20.04
C LYS A 307 -4.70 -31.07 18.98
N SER A 308 -5.17 -31.66 17.88
CA SER A 308 -4.33 -31.90 16.70
C SER A 308 -3.77 -30.61 16.10
N SER A 309 -4.43 -29.47 16.32
CA SER A 309 -4.00 -28.13 15.95
C SER A 309 -3.00 -27.49 16.93
N GLY A 310 -2.55 -28.21 17.97
CA GLY A 310 -1.64 -27.67 18.99
C GLY A 310 -2.34 -27.31 20.31
N PHE A 311 -1.66 -26.52 21.14
CA PHE A 311 -2.22 -26.00 22.39
C PHE A 311 -3.17 -24.84 22.13
N GLU A 312 -4.37 -24.90 22.69
CA GLU A 312 -5.40 -23.87 22.58
C GLU A 312 -5.82 -23.36 23.96
N VAL A 313 -6.28 -22.11 23.97
CA VAL A 313 -6.90 -21.48 25.14
C VAL A 313 -8.39 -21.79 25.13
N THR A 314 -8.87 -22.27 26.27
CA THR A 314 -10.29 -22.43 26.53
C THR A 314 -10.84 -21.21 27.26
N ASN A 315 -12.13 -20.92 27.08
CA ASN A 315 -12.74 -19.72 27.66
C ASN A 315 -12.62 -19.74 29.19
N PRO A 316 -12.04 -18.70 29.81
CA PRO A 316 -11.86 -18.66 31.25
C PRO A 316 -13.20 -18.43 31.96
N THR A 317 -13.32 -19.01 33.15
CA THR A 317 -14.48 -18.86 34.02
C THR A 317 -14.01 -18.59 35.43
N GLY A 318 -14.56 -17.58 36.08
CA GLY A 318 -13.99 -17.11 37.34
C GLY A 318 -14.95 -16.32 38.20
N ARG A 319 -14.45 -16.00 39.38
CA ARG A 319 -15.13 -15.17 40.39
C ARG A 319 -14.46 -13.80 40.47
N PRO A 320 -15.18 -12.74 40.88
CA PRO A 320 -14.58 -11.42 41.03
C PRO A 320 -13.35 -11.43 41.93
N VAL A 321 -12.28 -10.75 41.50
CA VAL A 321 -11.00 -10.63 42.24
C VAL A 321 -11.14 -9.89 43.58
N THR A 322 -12.24 -9.16 43.76
CA THR A 322 -12.56 -8.43 45.00
C THR A 322 -13.00 -9.34 46.16
N ARG A 323 -13.09 -10.66 45.94
CA ARG A 323 -13.35 -11.66 46.98
C ARG A 323 -12.04 -12.33 47.40
N ASP A 324 -12.03 -12.94 48.58
CA ASP A 324 -10.90 -13.74 49.04
C ASP A 324 -10.57 -14.84 48.02
N LEU A 325 -9.32 -14.83 47.54
CA LEU A 325 -8.77 -15.81 46.61
C LEU A 325 -8.27 -17.04 47.38
N PRO A 326 -8.06 -18.20 46.72
CA PRO A 326 -7.54 -19.38 47.39
C PRO A 326 -6.18 -19.10 48.02
N ASN A 327 -6.02 -19.39 49.31
CA ASN A 327 -4.74 -19.28 50.00
C ASN A 327 -4.08 -20.68 50.14
N PRO A 328 -3.02 -20.99 49.37
CA PRO A 328 -2.37 -22.29 49.41
C PRO A 328 -1.50 -22.52 50.65
N THR A 329 -1.20 -21.47 51.44
CA THR A 329 -0.37 -21.59 52.66
C THR A 329 -0.98 -22.47 53.76
N VAL A 330 -2.28 -22.79 53.67
CA VAL A 330 -3.01 -23.56 54.68
C VAL A 330 -2.66 -25.06 54.64
N ARG A 331 -1.99 -25.57 53.59
CA ARG A 331 -1.63 -26.99 53.46
C ARG A 331 -0.13 -27.20 53.63
N ASP A 332 0.34 -27.67 54.78
CA ASP A 332 1.75 -28.00 54.94
C ASP A 332 2.12 -29.26 54.14
N VAL A 333 3.09 -29.14 53.24
CA VAL A 333 3.55 -30.21 52.35
C VAL A 333 5.06 -30.24 52.47
N GLY A 334 5.60 -31.31 53.06
CA GLY A 334 7.02 -31.44 53.35
C GLY A 334 7.90 -31.21 52.11
N GLY A 335 8.84 -30.27 52.23
CA GLY A 335 9.80 -29.94 51.16
C GLY A 335 9.32 -28.96 50.09
N VAL A 336 8.18 -28.27 50.32
CA VAL A 336 7.72 -27.08 49.59
C VAL A 336 7.76 -25.89 50.53
N GLU A 337 8.61 -24.90 50.26
CA GLU A 337 8.65 -23.67 51.06
C GLU A 337 7.74 -22.63 50.41
N ARG A 338 6.81 -22.07 51.18
CA ARG A 338 5.88 -21.03 50.71
C ARG A 338 6.10 -19.73 51.46
N ARG A 339 6.31 -18.64 50.72
CA ARG A 339 6.46 -17.29 51.27
C ARG A 339 5.50 -16.34 50.58
N GLN A 340 4.92 -15.42 51.36
CA GLN A 340 4.04 -14.39 50.82
C GLN A 340 4.86 -13.16 50.43
N TYR A 341 4.54 -12.59 49.28
CA TYR A 341 5.13 -11.38 48.75
C TYR A 341 4.03 -10.47 48.21
N GLU A 342 4.40 -9.21 47.98
CA GLU A 342 3.54 -8.17 47.42
C GLU A 342 4.15 -7.70 46.10
N ALA A 343 3.30 -7.48 45.10
CA ALA A 343 3.70 -6.90 43.83
C ALA A 343 2.72 -5.82 43.39
N THR A 344 3.26 -4.75 42.81
CA THR A 344 2.51 -3.71 42.11
C THR A 344 2.88 -3.74 40.65
N VAL A 345 1.87 -3.77 39.78
CA VAL A 345 2.03 -3.83 38.32
C VAL A 345 1.43 -2.60 37.67
N GLU A 346 2.22 -1.97 36.81
CA GLU A 346 1.83 -0.86 35.94
C GLU A 346 1.95 -1.33 34.48
N VAL A 347 0.81 -1.41 33.81
CA VAL A 347 0.72 -1.80 32.40
C VAL A 347 0.78 -0.55 31.54
N THR A 348 1.63 -0.55 30.51
CA THR A 348 1.74 0.58 29.59
C THR A 348 0.56 0.64 28.61
N ARG A 349 0.60 1.56 27.64
CA ARG A 349 -0.45 1.70 26.63
C ARG A 349 -0.30 0.71 25.47
N ASP A 350 0.81 -0.02 25.42
CA ASP A 350 1.18 -0.89 24.32
C ASP A 350 0.78 -2.35 24.57
N LEU A 351 0.47 -2.71 25.83
CA LEU A 351 -0.13 -4.00 26.18
C LEU A 351 -1.65 -3.90 26.31
N ASP A 352 -2.37 -4.32 25.28
CA ASP A 352 -3.84 -4.34 25.22
C ASP A 352 -4.40 -5.76 25.12
N MET A 353 -4.79 -6.33 26.26
CA MET A 353 -5.42 -7.66 26.32
C MET A 353 -6.43 -7.75 27.47
N PRO A 354 -7.43 -8.63 27.40
CA PRO A 354 -8.40 -8.86 28.48
C PRO A 354 -7.84 -9.75 29.62
N LEU A 355 -6.52 -9.75 29.82
CA LEU A 355 -5.78 -10.56 30.79
C LEU A 355 -4.84 -9.65 31.60
N LEU A 356 -4.62 -9.93 32.88
CA LEU A 356 -3.67 -9.20 33.71
C LEU A 356 -2.43 -10.04 34.04
N PRO A 357 -1.21 -9.48 33.86
CA PRO A 357 0.02 -10.08 34.37
C PRO A 357 0.02 -10.20 35.91
N VAL A 358 0.13 -11.42 36.43
CA VAL A 358 0.20 -11.72 37.87
C VAL A 358 1.24 -12.80 38.14
N TYR A 359 1.83 -12.81 39.33
CA TYR A 359 2.65 -13.94 39.75
C TYR A 359 1.76 -15.15 40.07
N SER A 360 2.40 -16.31 40.21
CA SER A 360 1.68 -17.54 40.57
C SER A 360 0.99 -17.38 41.93
N GLU A 361 -0.23 -17.91 42.03
CA GLU A 361 -1.00 -17.97 43.29
C GLU A 361 -1.27 -16.61 43.96
N PRO A 362 -1.98 -15.67 43.28
CA PRO A 362 -2.45 -14.45 43.94
C PRO A 362 -3.49 -14.80 45.01
N ILE A 363 -3.35 -14.20 46.19
CA ILE A 363 -4.24 -14.43 47.34
C ILE A 363 -5.10 -13.21 47.67
N ARG A 364 -4.70 -12.02 47.24
CA ARG A 364 -5.43 -10.78 47.43
C ARG A 364 -5.08 -9.79 46.34
N THR A 365 -6.06 -9.03 45.85
CA THR A 365 -5.83 -7.93 44.90
C THR A 365 -6.36 -6.62 45.45
N GLU A 366 -5.66 -5.54 45.16
CA GLU A 366 -6.04 -4.16 45.45
C GLU A 366 -6.12 -3.37 44.13
N ASP A 367 -6.88 -2.27 44.13
CA ASP A 367 -7.08 -1.39 42.97
C ASP A 367 -7.73 -2.04 41.72
N LEU A 368 -8.26 -3.27 41.85
CA LEU A 368 -9.09 -3.93 40.84
C LEU A 368 -10.58 -3.89 41.21
N ASN A 369 -11.42 -3.63 40.22
CA ASN A 369 -12.88 -3.61 40.38
C ASN A 369 -13.50 -4.99 40.11
N SER A 370 -14.83 -5.10 40.28
CA SER A 370 -15.57 -6.35 40.07
C SER A 370 -15.66 -6.83 38.62
N SER A 371 -15.19 -6.05 37.64
CA SER A 371 -15.12 -6.47 36.22
C SER A 371 -14.02 -7.51 35.99
N TRP A 372 -13.00 -7.53 36.85
CA TRP A 372 -11.90 -8.49 36.81
C TRP A 372 -12.26 -9.75 37.58
N LEU A 373 -12.03 -10.89 36.94
CA LEU A 373 -12.37 -12.23 37.42
C LEU A 373 -11.09 -13.06 37.56
N TYR A 374 -11.01 -13.86 38.61
CA TYR A 374 -9.98 -14.88 38.81
C TYR A 374 -10.52 -16.25 38.44
N ASP A 375 -9.82 -16.94 37.54
CA ASP A 375 -10.08 -18.33 37.19
C ASP A 375 -9.23 -19.24 38.09
N ASP A 376 -9.89 -19.97 38.99
CA ASP A 376 -9.22 -20.84 39.96
C ASP A 376 -8.49 -22.04 39.30
N ASP A 377 -8.97 -22.50 38.13
CA ASP A 377 -8.42 -23.66 37.45
C ASP A 377 -7.15 -23.30 36.67
N ARG A 378 -7.19 -22.18 35.93
CA ARG A 378 -6.07 -21.68 35.13
C ARG A 378 -5.14 -20.76 35.91
N GLN A 379 -5.59 -20.28 37.07
CA GLN A 379 -4.89 -19.32 37.94
C GLN A 379 -4.54 -18.01 37.22
N ILE A 380 -5.43 -17.53 36.36
CA ILE A 380 -5.28 -16.29 35.58
C ILE A 380 -6.31 -15.24 36.02
N VAL A 381 -5.99 -13.97 35.82
CA VAL A 381 -6.90 -12.83 36.03
C VAL A 381 -7.34 -12.30 34.67
N PHE A 382 -8.64 -12.24 34.42
CA PHE A 382 -9.22 -11.87 33.13
C PHE A 382 -10.44 -10.96 33.27
N SER A 383 -10.84 -10.28 32.18
CA SER A 383 -12.05 -9.46 32.14
C SER A 383 -12.79 -9.66 30.83
N ASN A 384 -14.12 -9.71 30.89
CA ASN A 384 -14.98 -9.71 29.70
C ASN A 384 -15.46 -8.31 29.31
N ARG A 385 -15.03 -7.27 30.05
CA ARG A 385 -15.56 -5.90 29.94
C ARG A 385 -14.48 -4.83 29.84
N GLU A 386 -13.24 -5.16 30.19
CA GLU A 386 -12.10 -4.25 30.28
C GLU A 386 -10.84 -4.91 29.72
N ASN A 387 -9.81 -4.11 29.43
CA ASN A 387 -8.49 -4.55 28.99
C ASN A 387 -7.38 -4.11 29.95
N SER A 388 -6.19 -4.66 29.83
CA SER A 388 -5.00 -4.35 30.66
C SER A 388 -4.44 -2.95 30.47
N ARG A 389 -4.76 -2.31 29.33
CA ARG A 389 -4.12 -1.10 28.84
C ARG A 389 -4.12 0.04 29.87
N GLY A 390 -2.93 0.52 30.23
CA GLY A 390 -2.77 1.66 31.14
C GLY A 390 -3.22 1.41 32.58
N LYS A 391 -3.43 0.15 32.99
CA LYS A 391 -3.88 -0.18 34.34
C LYS A 391 -2.73 -0.24 35.33
N ARG A 392 -3.03 0.14 36.56
CA ARG A 392 -2.16 -0.02 37.72
C ARG A 392 -2.92 -0.77 38.80
N TYR A 393 -2.31 -1.82 39.36
CA TYR A 393 -2.92 -2.64 40.40
C TYR A 393 -1.85 -3.30 41.27
N SER A 394 -2.24 -3.67 42.48
CA SER A 394 -1.37 -4.36 43.44
C SER A 394 -1.99 -5.67 43.88
N PHE A 395 -1.17 -6.66 44.20
CA PHE A 395 -1.65 -7.95 44.69
C PHE A 395 -0.63 -8.64 45.61
N ASP A 396 -1.16 -9.37 46.57
CA ASP A 396 -0.41 -10.32 47.38
C ASP A 396 -0.41 -11.67 46.66
N TYR A 397 0.73 -12.35 46.68
CA TYR A 397 0.86 -13.68 46.09
C TYR A 397 1.74 -14.59 46.95
N VAL A 398 1.60 -15.89 46.73
CA VAL A 398 2.40 -16.90 47.42
C VAL A 398 3.42 -17.48 46.45
N ARG A 399 4.70 -17.34 46.81
CA ARG A 399 5.79 -17.97 46.10
C ARG A 399 6.10 -19.33 46.72
N SER A 400 5.96 -20.38 45.92
CA SER A 400 6.34 -21.74 46.29
C SER A 400 7.70 -22.10 45.67
N THR A 401 8.66 -22.56 46.47
CA THR A 401 9.92 -23.16 46.00
C THR A 401 9.93 -24.65 46.30
N TYR A 402 10.48 -25.44 45.37
CA TYR A 402 10.36 -26.89 45.37
C TYR A 402 11.72 -27.56 45.49
N SER A 403 11.84 -28.53 46.40
CA SER A 403 13.00 -29.41 46.41
C SER A 403 12.80 -30.59 45.44
N PRO A 404 13.85 -31.05 44.72
CA PRO A 404 13.76 -32.27 43.90
C PRO A 404 13.24 -33.48 44.68
N ALA A 405 13.62 -33.61 45.96
CA ALA A 405 13.15 -34.68 46.84
C ALA A 405 11.64 -34.64 47.08
N ALA A 406 11.05 -33.45 47.27
CA ALA A 406 9.60 -33.30 47.41
C ALA A 406 8.86 -33.70 46.12
N LEU A 407 9.36 -33.28 44.96
CA LEU A 407 8.76 -33.63 43.67
C LEU A 407 8.85 -35.13 43.37
N ARG A 408 9.94 -35.80 43.74
CA ARG A 408 10.06 -37.27 43.64
C ARG A 408 9.09 -38.02 44.54
N ALA A 409 8.73 -37.44 45.69
CA ALA A 409 7.77 -38.03 46.62
C ALA A 409 6.30 -37.88 46.17
N ALA A 410 6.04 -37.05 45.16
CA ALA A 410 4.70 -36.86 44.61
C ALA A 410 4.17 -38.17 44.01
N ARG A 411 2.92 -38.48 44.33
CA ARG A 411 2.25 -39.71 43.85
C ARG A 411 1.66 -39.48 42.47
N LYS A 412 1.50 -40.59 41.74
CA LYS A 412 0.73 -40.58 40.49
C LYS A 412 -0.73 -40.25 40.79
N LEU A 413 -1.30 -39.36 39.99
CA LEU A 413 -2.70 -38.96 40.14
C LEU A 413 -3.66 -40.14 39.90
N PRO A 414 -4.69 -40.30 40.74
CA PRO A 414 -5.81 -41.20 40.49
C PRO A 414 -6.51 -40.87 39.16
N ALA A 415 -7.05 -41.89 38.49
CA ALA A 415 -7.73 -41.73 37.20
C ALA A 415 -9.00 -40.84 37.28
N ASP A 416 -9.58 -40.72 38.46
CA ASP A 416 -10.76 -39.90 38.78
C ASP A 416 -10.42 -38.46 39.20
N HIS A 417 -9.13 -38.11 39.30
CA HIS A 417 -8.71 -36.76 39.70
C HIS A 417 -9.28 -35.69 38.73
N PRO A 418 -9.75 -34.52 39.23
CA PRO A 418 -10.38 -33.50 38.39
C PRO A 418 -9.56 -33.07 37.16
N LEU A 419 -8.23 -32.98 37.29
CA LEU A 419 -7.34 -32.62 36.19
C LEU A 419 -7.25 -33.71 35.11
N VAL A 420 -7.27 -35.00 35.51
CA VAL A 420 -7.29 -36.14 34.60
C VAL A 420 -8.64 -36.22 33.89
N ARG A 421 -9.75 -36.01 34.61
CA ARG A 421 -11.10 -35.94 34.04
C ARG A 421 -11.27 -34.78 33.06
N ARG A 422 -10.55 -33.68 33.26
CA ARG A 422 -10.53 -32.50 32.36
C ARG A 422 -9.61 -32.67 31.16
N GLN A 423 -9.16 -33.90 30.87
CA GLN A 423 -8.36 -34.24 29.68
C GLN A 423 -6.99 -33.55 29.63
N GLN A 424 -6.44 -33.10 30.76
CA GLN A 424 -5.10 -32.50 30.81
C GLN A 424 -3.96 -33.52 30.64
N THR A 425 -4.28 -34.79 30.46
CA THR A 425 -3.36 -35.88 30.08
C THR A 425 -3.65 -36.42 28.67
N LYS A 426 -4.67 -35.89 28.00
CA LYS A 426 -5.08 -36.35 26.66
C LYS A 426 -4.16 -35.74 25.61
N THR A 427 -3.73 -36.57 24.67
CA THR A 427 -2.89 -36.19 23.53
C THR A 427 -3.50 -36.72 22.23
N PRO A 428 -3.25 -36.05 21.09
CA PRO A 428 -3.48 -36.65 19.78
C PRO A 428 -2.62 -37.92 19.62
N PRO A 429 -3.16 -39.00 19.03
CA PRO A 429 -2.43 -40.26 18.87
C PRO A 429 -1.39 -40.12 17.75
N VAL A 430 -0.20 -39.64 18.09
CA VAL A 430 0.95 -39.56 17.19
C VAL A 430 1.97 -40.63 17.60
N PRO A 431 2.18 -41.68 16.78
CA PRO A 431 3.07 -42.79 17.11
C PRO A 431 4.49 -42.35 17.45
N GLN A 432 5.06 -41.42 16.67
CA GLN A 432 6.43 -40.92 16.86
C GLN A 432 6.62 -40.29 18.24
N VAL A 433 5.66 -39.47 18.68
CA VAL A 433 5.65 -38.83 20.00
C VAL A 433 5.54 -39.89 21.10
N THR A 434 4.67 -40.88 20.92
CA THR A 434 4.45 -41.95 21.90
C THR A 434 5.70 -42.82 22.06
N GLU A 435 6.36 -43.18 20.96
CA GLU A 435 7.60 -43.94 20.96
C GLU A 435 8.76 -43.17 21.58
N LEU A 436 8.87 -41.87 21.28
CA LEU A 436 9.87 -40.99 21.90
C LEU A 436 9.68 -40.93 23.41
N VAL A 437 8.46 -40.67 23.88
CA VAL A 437 8.16 -40.59 25.32
C VAL A 437 8.46 -41.93 26.01
N ASN A 438 8.00 -43.06 25.45
CA ASN A 438 8.26 -44.38 26.02
C ASN A 438 9.76 -44.67 26.18
N ARG A 439 10.59 -44.19 25.24
CA ARG A 439 12.05 -44.30 25.31
C ARG A 439 12.63 -43.39 26.40
N LEU A 440 12.23 -42.13 26.45
CA LEU A 440 12.75 -41.14 27.41
C LEU A 440 12.41 -41.52 28.86
N VAL A 441 11.21 -42.04 29.11
CA VAL A 441 10.74 -42.37 30.46
C VAL A 441 11.10 -43.80 30.89
N GLN A 442 11.79 -44.56 30.04
CA GLN A 442 12.15 -45.95 30.33
C GLN A 442 13.00 -46.05 31.61
N GLY A 443 12.60 -46.90 32.55
CA GLY A 443 13.32 -47.11 33.81
C GLY A 443 13.14 -45.99 34.84
N LYS A 444 12.31 -44.97 34.58
CA LYS A 444 12.02 -43.89 35.55
C LYS A 444 10.82 -44.26 36.42
N ALA A 445 11.01 -44.28 37.74
CA ALA A 445 10.01 -44.75 38.70
C ALA A 445 9.03 -43.64 39.14
N THR A 446 9.50 -42.40 39.30
CA THR A 446 8.70 -41.28 39.79
C THR A 446 8.23 -40.37 38.65
N GLU A 447 7.11 -39.66 38.83
CA GLU A 447 6.64 -38.70 37.81
C GLU A 447 7.65 -37.57 37.59
N TYR A 448 8.36 -37.14 38.65
CA TYR A 448 9.42 -36.14 38.52
C TYR A 448 10.58 -36.63 37.67
N ASP A 449 11.05 -37.87 37.87
CA ASP A 449 12.17 -38.41 37.10
C ASP A 449 11.80 -38.60 35.62
N LYS A 450 10.51 -38.83 35.30
CA LYS A 450 10.01 -38.83 33.92
C LYS A 450 10.02 -37.44 33.33
N VAL A 451 9.46 -36.45 34.03
CA VAL A 451 9.44 -35.04 33.59
C VAL A 451 10.86 -34.54 33.40
N ARG A 452 11.78 -34.88 34.31
CA ARG A 452 13.18 -34.50 34.19
C ARG A 452 13.85 -35.14 32.97
N ALA A 453 13.60 -36.42 32.69
CA ALA A 453 14.13 -37.07 31.49
C ALA A 453 13.62 -36.43 30.19
N ILE A 454 12.36 -35.98 30.17
CA ILE A 454 11.79 -35.24 29.03
C ILE A 454 12.39 -33.83 28.96
N TYR A 455 12.57 -33.16 30.09
CA TYR A 455 13.23 -31.85 30.16
C TYR A 455 14.66 -31.92 29.62
N ASP A 456 15.42 -32.93 30.02
CA ASP A 456 16.81 -33.16 29.60
C ASP A 456 16.95 -33.40 28.09
N TYR A 457 15.87 -33.85 27.43
CA TYR A 457 15.87 -34.09 26.00
C TYR A 457 16.01 -32.80 25.17
N PHE A 458 15.60 -31.65 25.70
CA PHE A 458 15.66 -30.36 25.01
C PHE A 458 17.04 -29.68 25.03
N SER A 459 18.06 -30.37 25.54
CA SER A 459 19.43 -29.84 25.63
C SER A 459 20.10 -29.63 24.26
N SER A 460 21.06 -28.72 24.23
CA SER A 460 21.94 -28.49 23.08
C SER A 460 22.72 -29.74 22.67
N ASP A 461 23.11 -30.61 23.62
CA ASP A 461 23.73 -31.92 23.36
C ASP A 461 22.83 -32.85 22.51
N ASN A 462 21.51 -32.70 22.63
CA ASN A 462 20.54 -33.43 21.81
C ASN A 462 20.29 -32.77 20.45
N GLY A 463 21.01 -31.69 20.11
CA GLY A 463 20.93 -30.97 18.84
C GLY A 463 19.86 -29.89 18.81
N PHE A 464 19.33 -29.47 19.97
CA PHE A 464 18.37 -28.37 20.06
C PHE A 464 19.05 -27.00 20.01
N SER A 465 18.49 -26.07 19.24
CA SER A 465 19.00 -24.70 19.12
C SER A 465 17.86 -23.68 19.16
N TYR A 466 18.05 -22.65 19.97
CA TYR A 466 17.15 -21.50 20.04
C TYR A 466 17.39 -20.52 18.89
N GLN A 467 16.36 -20.17 18.11
CA GLN A 467 16.42 -19.14 17.06
C GLN A 467 15.08 -18.38 16.97
N LEU A 468 15.13 -17.04 16.92
CA LEU A 468 13.94 -16.19 16.80
C LEU A 468 13.31 -16.20 15.39
N ARG A 469 14.04 -16.69 14.37
CA ARG A 469 13.56 -16.85 12.99
C ARG A 469 13.56 -18.33 12.63
N THR A 470 12.40 -18.98 12.67
CA THR A 470 12.25 -20.39 12.27
C THR A 470 11.09 -20.56 11.30
N GLU A 471 11.15 -21.61 10.47
CA GLU A 471 10.15 -21.87 9.42
C GLU A 471 8.82 -22.49 9.92
N GLY A 472 8.63 -22.68 11.24
CA GLY A 472 7.54 -23.52 11.80
C GLY A 472 6.57 -22.85 12.77
N GLY A 473 5.30 -23.31 12.77
CA GLY A 473 4.21 -22.88 13.67
C GLY A 473 4.14 -23.63 15.01
N THR A 474 2.96 -23.67 15.65
CA THR A 474 2.71 -24.36 16.94
C THR A 474 1.64 -25.45 16.83
N SER A 475 1.26 -25.85 15.61
CA SER A 475 0.30 -26.92 15.38
C SER A 475 0.86 -28.31 15.73
N GLY A 476 -0.01 -29.33 15.77
CA GLY A 476 0.44 -30.70 16.06
C GLY A 476 1.45 -31.23 15.04
N GLU A 477 1.37 -30.79 13.78
CA GLU A 477 2.34 -31.09 12.74
C GLU A 477 3.62 -30.26 12.95
N ASP A 478 3.50 -28.97 13.25
CA ASP A 478 4.66 -28.10 13.50
C ASP A 478 5.47 -28.51 14.74
N ILE A 479 4.83 -29.03 15.79
CA ILE A 479 5.53 -29.52 16.99
C ILE A 479 6.28 -30.82 16.68
N VAL A 480 5.73 -31.70 15.83
CA VAL A 480 6.43 -32.90 15.37
C VAL A 480 7.62 -32.52 14.48
N ASP A 481 7.43 -31.52 13.62
CA ASP A 481 8.50 -30.96 12.80
C ASP A 481 9.56 -30.30 13.67
N PHE A 482 9.19 -29.57 14.72
CA PHE A 482 10.15 -29.01 15.70
C PHE A 482 10.93 -30.11 16.43
N LEU A 483 10.29 -31.19 16.87
CA LEU A 483 11.00 -32.32 17.50
C LEU A 483 11.99 -33.01 16.54
N THR A 484 11.79 -32.85 15.23
CA THR A 484 12.66 -33.39 14.18
C THR A 484 13.76 -32.40 13.78
N ASN A 485 13.40 -31.15 13.51
CA ASN A 485 14.28 -30.07 13.07
C ASN A 485 15.13 -29.52 14.22
N LYS A 486 14.61 -29.59 15.45
CA LYS A 486 15.23 -29.17 16.72
C LYS A 486 15.64 -27.69 16.79
N VAL A 487 15.09 -26.86 15.91
CA VAL A 487 15.31 -25.42 15.89
C VAL A 487 13.96 -24.73 16.13
N GLY A 488 13.87 -23.90 17.16
CA GLY A 488 12.62 -23.25 17.57
C GLY A 488 12.85 -22.10 18.56
N PHE A 489 11.77 -21.46 18.98
CA PHE A 489 11.81 -20.46 20.06
C PHE A 489 10.88 -20.89 21.22
N CYS A 490 10.72 -20.04 22.24
CA CYS A 490 10.11 -20.41 23.53
C CYS A 490 8.74 -21.10 23.41
N GLN A 491 7.94 -20.75 22.41
CA GLN A 491 6.64 -21.38 22.14
C GLN A 491 6.74 -22.84 21.75
N GLN A 492 7.64 -23.19 20.82
CA GLN A 492 7.81 -24.57 20.37
C GLN A 492 8.39 -25.44 21.49
N TYR A 493 9.37 -24.92 22.24
CA TYR A 493 9.92 -25.63 23.41
C TYR A 493 8.84 -25.90 24.47
N ALA A 494 8.06 -24.88 24.85
CA ALA A 494 7.01 -25.04 25.84
C ALA A 494 5.87 -25.95 25.36
N ALA A 495 5.43 -25.81 24.11
CA ALA A 495 4.38 -26.66 23.54
C ALA A 495 4.85 -28.12 23.38
N ALA A 496 6.07 -28.35 22.89
CA ALA A 496 6.63 -29.70 22.76
C ALA A 496 6.81 -30.36 24.13
N MET A 497 7.41 -29.67 25.10
CA MET A 497 7.58 -30.17 26.46
C MET A 497 6.22 -30.52 27.09
N GLY A 498 5.25 -29.60 27.00
CA GLY A 498 3.88 -29.83 27.46
C GLY A 498 3.23 -31.06 26.84
N TRP A 499 3.41 -31.29 25.53
CA TRP A 499 2.88 -32.47 24.84
C TRP A 499 3.59 -33.75 25.32
N LEU A 500 4.92 -33.79 25.32
CA LEU A 500 5.68 -34.98 25.76
C LEU A 500 5.31 -35.39 27.19
N VAL A 501 5.15 -34.42 28.10
CA VAL A 501 4.72 -34.68 29.48
C VAL A 501 3.29 -35.23 29.54
N ARG A 502 2.35 -34.68 28.74
CA ARG A 502 0.99 -35.24 28.65
C ARG A 502 0.97 -36.66 28.09
N ALA A 503 1.81 -36.94 27.09
CA ALA A 503 1.96 -38.28 26.52
C ALA A 503 2.57 -39.28 27.52
N ALA A 504 3.32 -38.81 28.52
CA ALA A 504 3.77 -39.63 29.65
C ALA A 504 2.66 -39.88 30.71
N GLY A 505 1.47 -39.33 30.51
CA GLY A 505 0.32 -39.46 31.41
C GLY A 505 0.32 -38.48 32.58
N ILE A 506 1.10 -37.40 32.50
CA ILE A 506 1.25 -36.39 33.55
C ILE A 506 0.55 -35.11 33.10
N PRO A 507 -0.29 -34.46 33.94
CA PRO A 507 -0.93 -33.22 33.53
C PRO A 507 0.09 -32.10 33.35
N ALA A 508 0.06 -31.47 32.19
CA ALA A 508 0.88 -30.31 31.87
C ALA A 508 0.06 -29.24 31.14
N ARG A 509 0.47 -27.97 31.18
CA ARG A 509 -0.13 -26.87 30.43
C ARG A 509 0.95 -25.86 30.02
N VAL A 510 0.65 -25.02 29.03
CA VAL A 510 1.59 -23.98 28.58
C VAL A 510 1.18 -22.64 29.18
N ALA A 511 2.09 -21.98 29.89
CA ALA A 511 1.87 -20.67 30.47
C ALA A 511 2.60 -19.58 29.66
N PHE A 512 2.00 -18.39 29.63
CA PHE A 512 2.46 -17.23 28.88
C PHE A 512 2.62 -16.04 29.82
N GLY A 513 3.70 -15.30 29.65
CA GLY A 513 4.07 -14.26 30.57
C GLY A 513 5.29 -13.47 30.14
N PHE A 514 5.96 -12.92 31.13
CA PHE A 514 7.21 -12.21 31.00
C PHE A 514 8.28 -12.88 31.85
N THR A 515 9.48 -12.99 31.30
CA THR A 515 10.70 -13.22 32.07
C THR A 515 10.99 -12.06 33.01
N SER A 516 11.88 -12.26 33.98
CA SER A 516 12.19 -11.24 35.00
C SER A 516 12.96 -10.04 34.43
N GLY A 517 13.39 -10.11 33.16
CA GLY A 517 14.20 -9.09 32.49
C GLY A 517 15.57 -8.86 33.14
N SER A 518 16.33 -7.95 32.54
CA SER A 518 17.61 -7.46 33.09
C SER A 518 17.53 -6.01 33.56
N ASN A 519 16.48 -5.27 33.16
CA ASN A 519 16.30 -3.87 33.49
C ASN A 519 15.63 -3.70 34.85
N ARG A 520 16.45 -3.62 35.90
CA ARG A 520 16.03 -3.48 37.30
C ARG A 520 16.52 -2.15 37.88
N ASN A 521 15.60 -1.36 38.42
CA ASN A 521 15.90 -0.17 39.22
C ASN A 521 15.33 -0.36 40.64
N GLY A 522 16.21 -0.67 41.60
CA GLY A 522 15.79 -1.01 42.96
C GLY A 522 14.94 -2.30 42.98
N ASN A 523 13.68 -2.19 43.39
CA ASN A 523 12.72 -3.29 43.42
C ASN A 523 11.76 -3.31 42.22
N THR A 524 12.00 -2.45 41.23
CA THR A 524 11.16 -2.31 40.03
C THR A 524 11.84 -2.91 38.82
N TYR A 525 11.12 -3.76 38.10
CA TYR A 525 11.52 -4.42 36.86
C TYR A 525 10.71 -3.84 35.71
N THR A 526 11.41 -3.39 34.66
CA THR A 526 10.77 -2.94 33.41
C THR A 526 10.84 -4.07 32.39
N LEU A 527 9.67 -4.57 31.99
CA LEU A 527 9.49 -5.71 31.09
C LEU A 527 9.01 -5.21 29.73
N THR A 528 9.76 -5.58 28.71
CA THR A 528 9.55 -5.17 27.31
C THR A 528 8.92 -6.29 26.49
N ASN A 529 8.57 -6.02 25.23
CA ASN A 529 8.19 -7.05 24.27
C ASN A 529 9.22 -8.18 24.14
N ARG A 530 10.52 -7.89 24.25
CA ARG A 530 11.59 -8.90 24.27
C ARG A 530 11.59 -9.83 25.48
N ASN A 531 10.90 -9.45 26.56
CA ASN A 531 10.80 -10.28 27.76
C ASN A 531 9.61 -11.24 27.74
N LEU A 532 8.74 -11.14 26.73
CA LEU A 532 7.62 -12.05 26.60
C LEU A 532 8.11 -13.50 26.41
N HIS A 533 7.52 -14.44 27.14
CA HIS A 533 8.01 -15.81 27.24
C HIS A 533 6.91 -16.83 27.45
N ALA A 534 7.17 -18.08 27.04
CA ALA A 534 6.31 -19.22 27.27
C ALA A 534 7.06 -20.34 27.97
N TRP A 535 6.41 -21.02 28.91
CA TRP A 535 6.98 -22.16 29.64
C TRP A 535 5.93 -23.24 29.91
N THR A 536 6.37 -24.44 30.30
CA THR A 536 5.46 -25.53 30.68
C THR A 536 5.20 -25.51 32.17
N GLU A 537 3.97 -25.69 32.61
CA GLU A 537 3.64 -25.98 34.02
C GLU A 537 3.17 -27.42 34.14
N VAL A 538 3.72 -28.16 35.09
CA VAL A 538 3.44 -29.59 35.33
C VAL A 538 2.80 -29.76 36.69
N TYR A 539 1.72 -30.54 36.77
CA TYR A 539 1.01 -30.75 38.02
C TYR A 539 1.56 -31.96 38.78
N PHE A 540 1.94 -31.75 40.05
CA PHE A 540 2.34 -32.80 40.98
C PHE A 540 1.31 -32.93 42.11
N ASP A 541 0.89 -34.16 42.39
CA ASP A 541 -0.10 -34.43 43.43
C ASP A 541 0.37 -33.93 44.80
N GLY A 542 -0.53 -33.25 45.52
CA GLY A 542 -0.24 -32.60 46.79
C GLY A 542 0.61 -31.32 46.71
N ILE A 543 1.30 -31.05 45.60
CA ILE A 543 2.22 -29.90 45.45
C ILE A 543 1.59 -28.78 44.61
N GLY A 544 0.94 -29.10 43.50
CA GLY A 544 0.32 -28.13 42.59
C GLY A 544 1.07 -27.99 41.26
N TRP A 545 0.89 -26.85 40.59
CA TRP A 545 1.52 -26.53 39.31
C TRP A 545 2.95 -26.04 39.52
N VAL A 546 3.91 -26.77 38.96
CA VAL A 546 5.35 -26.48 39.04
C VAL A 546 5.85 -26.07 37.66
N PRO A 547 6.50 -24.91 37.51
CA PRO A 547 6.97 -24.46 36.20
C PRO A 547 8.28 -25.16 35.79
N PHE A 548 8.35 -25.56 34.52
CA PHE A 548 9.50 -26.13 33.82
C PHE A 548 9.72 -25.33 32.53
N ASP A 549 10.85 -24.65 32.45
CA ASP A 549 11.26 -23.89 31.28
C ASP A 549 12.35 -24.65 30.52
N ALA A 550 11.95 -25.37 29.48
CA ALA A 550 12.85 -26.16 28.64
C ALA A 550 13.61 -25.30 27.61
N THR A 551 13.38 -23.98 27.61
CA THR A 551 14.09 -23.06 26.72
C THR A 551 15.51 -22.83 27.26
N PRO A 552 16.56 -22.98 26.44
CA PRO A 552 17.92 -22.67 26.87
C PRO A 552 18.04 -21.19 27.28
N ALA A 553 18.54 -20.90 28.49
CA ALA A 553 18.48 -19.52 28.99
C ALA A 553 19.47 -18.56 28.33
N TYR A 554 20.51 -19.06 27.64
CA TYR A 554 21.41 -18.17 26.90
C TYR A 554 20.68 -17.40 25.79
N GLY A 555 19.53 -17.90 25.33
CA GLY A 555 18.69 -17.25 24.32
C GLY A 555 17.59 -16.34 24.87
N VAL A 556 17.41 -16.23 26.20
CA VAL A 556 16.26 -15.52 26.80
C VAL A 556 16.71 -14.59 27.95
N PRO A 557 16.75 -13.25 27.73
CA PRO A 557 17.11 -12.29 28.77
C PRO A 557 16.19 -12.36 29.99
N GLY A 558 16.75 -12.49 31.19
CA GLY A 558 15.97 -12.56 32.44
C GLY A 558 15.33 -13.92 32.71
N SER A 559 15.74 -14.97 32.00
CA SER A 559 15.37 -16.34 32.34
C SER A 559 15.80 -16.69 33.78
N THR A 560 14.91 -17.33 34.52
CA THR A 560 15.16 -17.69 35.93
C THR A 560 15.51 -19.16 36.06
N ARG A 561 16.63 -19.45 36.72
CA ARG A 561 17.03 -20.83 37.04
C ARG A 561 16.32 -21.34 38.27
N SER A 562 15.80 -22.55 38.18
CA SER A 562 15.15 -23.21 39.29
C SER A 562 16.01 -24.35 39.84
N THR A 563 15.95 -24.59 41.15
CA THR A 563 16.67 -25.70 41.78
C THR A 563 16.08 -27.07 41.45
N TRP A 564 14.79 -27.12 41.10
CA TRP A 564 14.10 -28.35 40.72
C TRP A 564 14.22 -28.71 39.23
N ALA A 565 14.53 -27.74 38.38
CA ALA A 565 14.85 -27.93 36.97
C ALA A 565 16.03 -27.02 36.59
N PRO A 566 17.27 -27.42 36.92
CA PRO A 566 18.47 -26.71 36.48
C PRO A 566 18.63 -26.82 34.96
N ASP A 567 19.31 -25.84 34.37
CA ASP A 567 19.61 -25.88 32.93
C ASP A 567 20.38 -27.13 32.57
N THR A 568 20.05 -27.71 31.43
CA THR A 568 20.84 -28.75 30.80
C THR A 568 22.10 -28.21 30.15
N ASP A 569 22.07 -26.95 29.70
CA ASP A 569 23.14 -26.32 28.91
C ASP A 569 23.98 -25.32 29.73
N ALA A 570 23.78 -25.25 31.06
CA ALA A 570 24.65 -24.44 31.91
C ALA A 570 26.00 -25.14 32.10
N PRO A 571 27.13 -24.41 32.06
CA PRO A 571 28.42 -24.97 32.46
C PRO A 571 28.32 -25.51 33.89
N ASP A 572 28.89 -26.69 34.16
CA ASP A 572 28.99 -27.22 35.52
C ASP A 572 29.62 -26.15 36.44
N PRO A 573 29.09 -25.92 37.66
CA PRO A 573 29.75 -25.06 38.61
C PRO A 573 31.15 -25.61 38.86
N LEU A 574 32.17 -24.79 38.59
CA LEU A 574 33.53 -25.09 39.03
C LEU A 574 33.47 -25.35 40.54
N PRO A 575 34.02 -26.47 41.05
CA PRO A 575 34.02 -26.74 42.48
C PRO A 575 34.72 -25.58 43.22
N ASP A 576 34.05 -25.08 44.27
CA ASP A 576 34.53 -24.00 45.13
C ASP A 576 36.02 -24.22 45.49
N GLN A 577 36.91 -23.37 44.97
CA GLN A 577 38.24 -23.22 45.54
C GLN A 577 38.10 -22.37 46.81
N PRO A 578 38.44 -22.90 48.00
CA PRO A 578 38.45 -22.10 49.20
C PRO A 578 39.67 -21.17 49.18
N GLY A 579 39.40 -19.86 49.13
CA GLY A 579 40.31 -18.83 49.61
C GLY A 579 40.87 -17.89 48.56
N ALA A 580 40.22 -16.75 48.38
CA ALA A 580 40.91 -15.48 48.15
C ALA A 580 40.18 -14.39 48.94
N PRO A 581 40.87 -13.54 49.74
CA PRO A 581 40.21 -12.65 50.69
C PRO A 581 39.60 -11.43 50.01
N ASN A 582 38.43 -11.04 50.51
CA ASN A 582 37.83 -9.72 50.30
C ASN A 582 38.77 -8.61 50.79
N THR A 583 39.07 -7.64 49.93
CA THR A 583 39.43 -6.28 50.34
C THR A 583 38.45 -5.32 49.71
N GLY A 584 37.61 -4.74 50.56
CA GLY A 584 36.71 -3.66 50.18
C GLY A 584 37.44 -2.31 50.17
N THR A 585 37.01 -1.45 49.25
CA THR A 585 37.12 0.01 49.35
C THR A 585 36.14 0.64 48.36
N ASP A 586 35.11 1.32 48.89
CA ASP A 586 34.32 2.37 48.22
C ASP A 586 35.15 3.69 48.18
N PRO A 587 34.66 4.83 47.63
CA PRO A 587 34.96 5.29 46.27
C PRO A 587 35.67 6.68 46.27
N GLU A 588 36.50 6.97 45.27
CA GLU A 588 37.05 8.33 45.09
C GLU A 588 36.85 8.84 43.67
N GLU A 589 36.13 9.96 43.58
CA GLU A 589 35.88 10.78 42.40
C GLU A 589 37.16 11.47 41.89
N SER A 590 37.40 11.44 40.58
CA SER A 590 37.90 12.59 39.82
C SER A 590 37.89 12.37 38.30
N PRO A 591 37.90 13.44 37.48
CA PRO A 591 36.94 13.59 36.39
C PRO A 591 37.57 13.67 34.99
N GLY A 592 36.75 13.36 33.99
CA GLY A 592 36.74 14.05 32.69
C GLY A 592 37.65 13.50 31.58
N ALA A 593 37.04 12.88 30.57
CA ALA A 593 37.38 13.11 29.17
C ALA A 593 36.17 12.83 28.27
N VAL A 594 35.86 13.82 27.44
CA VAL A 594 34.75 13.88 26.49
C VAL A 594 35.05 13.03 25.25
N GLY A 595 34.02 12.35 24.73
CA GLY A 595 33.85 12.08 23.30
C GLY A 595 34.23 10.68 22.83
N SER A 596 33.23 9.82 22.66
CA SER A 596 32.92 9.16 21.39
C SER A 596 31.69 8.25 21.59
N GLU A 597 30.64 8.56 20.83
CA GLU A 597 29.59 7.60 20.49
C GLU A 597 30.28 6.34 19.98
N ARG A 598 29.95 5.19 20.57
CA ARG A 598 30.30 3.89 20.02
C ARG A 598 29.04 3.05 19.98
N GLU A 599 28.60 2.88 18.74
CA GLU A 599 27.59 1.95 18.25
C GLU A 599 27.70 0.57 18.91
N ASP A 600 26.50 0.03 19.15
CA ASP A 600 26.21 -1.37 19.38
C ASP A 600 27.01 -2.26 18.42
N GLN A 601 27.88 -3.10 18.99
CA GLN A 601 28.44 -4.23 18.26
C GLN A 601 27.43 -5.38 18.35
N ASP A 602 26.61 -5.48 17.31
CA ASP A 602 25.92 -6.71 16.95
C ASP A 602 26.95 -7.83 16.72
N THR A 603 26.67 -8.95 17.38
CA THR A 603 27.47 -10.18 17.36
C THR A 603 26.93 -11.10 16.27
N ASP A 604 27.31 -10.84 15.02
CA ASP A 604 27.19 -11.82 13.93
C ASP A 604 28.58 -12.37 13.59
N ALA A 605 28.93 -13.47 14.26
CA ALA A 605 30.04 -14.33 13.87
C ALA A 605 29.47 -15.62 13.26
N GLY A 606 29.37 -15.66 11.93
CA GLY A 606 28.94 -16.84 11.19
C GLY A 606 29.31 -16.80 9.71
N LEU A 607 30.40 -17.49 9.37
CA LEU A 607 30.74 -18.08 8.06
C LEU A 607 31.10 -17.13 6.90
N ALA A 608 32.41 -16.92 6.74
CA ALA A 608 33.02 -16.40 5.52
C ALA A 608 32.98 -17.45 4.39
N LEU A 609 32.19 -17.18 3.35
CA LEU A 609 32.34 -17.76 2.01
C LEU A 609 31.98 -16.72 0.94
N GLY A 610 32.96 -16.38 0.10
CA GLY A 610 32.76 -15.71 -1.19
C GLY A 610 32.87 -14.18 -1.16
N GLU A 611 33.96 -13.63 -1.69
CA GLU A 611 34.04 -12.23 -2.12
C GLU A 611 32.95 -11.93 -3.15
N GLU A 612 31.94 -11.12 -2.78
CA GLU A 612 31.12 -10.40 -3.73
C GLU A 612 31.49 -8.91 -3.67
N THR A 613 32.01 -8.42 -4.80
CA THR A 613 32.27 -7.00 -5.07
C THR A 613 31.03 -6.14 -4.80
N PRO A 614 31.14 -4.94 -4.20
CA PRO A 614 30.00 -4.06 -3.98
C PRO A 614 29.43 -3.61 -5.34
N THR A 615 28.20 -4.02 -5.65
CA THR A 615 27.40 -3.39 -6.70
C THR A 615 27.04 -1.98 -6.28
N GLU A 616 27.76 -1.00 -6.83
CA GLU A 616 27.36 0.41 -6.84
C GLU A 616 25.92 0.52 -7.34
N GLN A 617 25.01 0.98 -6.48
CA GLN A 617 23.68 1.41 -6.90
C GLN A 617 23.83 2.56 -7.90
N ALA A 618 23.31 2.36 -9.11
CA ALA A 618 23.38 3.37 -10.16
C ALA A 618 22.69 4.68 -9.69
N PRO A 619 23.32 5.85 -9.87
CA PRO A 619 22.79 7.11 -9.38
C PRO A 619 21.41 7.39 -9.98
N VAL A 620 20.39 7.67 -9.16
CA VAL A 620 19.00 7.92 -9.59
C VAL A 620 18.73 9.33 -10.12
N TRP A 621 19.69 10.26 -9.99
CA TRP A 621 19.58 11.64 -10.47
C TRP A 621 19.35 11.82 -12.00
N PRO A 622 19.84 10.92 -12.90
CA PRO A 622 19.56 11.03 -14.34
C PRO A 622 18.07 10.89 -14.67
N TRP A 623 17.32 10.12 -13.88
CA TRP A 623 15.88 9.94 -14.06
C TRP A 623 15.08 11.19 -13.67
N TRP A 624 15.45 11.85 -12.57
CA TRP A 624 14.89 13.15 -12.18
C TRP A 624 15.21 14.24 -13.19
N ALA A 625 16.44 14.23 -13.73
CA ALA A 625 16.84 15.13 -14.80
C ALA A 625 16.06 14.87 -16.10
N ALA A 626 15.88 13.61 -16.49
CA ALA A 626 15.13 13.21 -17.68
C ALA A 626 13.63 13.55 -17.56
N GLY A 627 13.01 13.29 -16.40
CA GLY A 627 11.61 13.63 -16.14
C GLY A 627 11.35 15.14 -16.17
N SER A 628 12.25 15.92 -15.56
CA SER A 628 12.19 17.39 -15.58
C SER A 628 12.38 17.94 -16.99
N LEU A 629 13.30 17.38 -17.76
CA LEU A 629 13.54 17.76 -19.15
C LEU A 629 12.34 17.46 -20.05
N LEU A 630 11.71 16.30 -19.87
CA LEU A 630 10.50 15.91 -20.62
C LEU A 630 9.33 16.86 -20.33
N LEU A 631 9.10 17.21 -19.06
CA LEU A 631 8.06 18.15 -18.66
C LEU A 631 8.29 19.54 -19.29
N LEU A 632 9.52 20.04 -19.26
CA LEU A 632 9.90 21.30 -19.92
C LEU A 632 9.69 21.24 -21.45
N LEU A 633 10.01 20.11 -22.08
CA LEU A 633 9.85 19.91 -23.52
C LEU A 633 8.37 19.87 -23.92
N VAL A 634 7.51 19.25 -23.12
CA VAL A 634 6.05 19.25 -23.31
C VAL A 634 5.46 20.65 -23.14
N LEU A 635 5.90 21.40 -22.12
CA LEU A 635 5.48 22.79 -21.91
C LEU A 635 5.98 23.75 -23.01
N ALA A 636 7.08 23.42 -23.70
CA ALA A 636 7.63 24.21 -24.80
C ALA A 636 6.92 23.97 -26.16
N LEU A 637 6.16 22.88 -26.33
CA LEU A 637 5.47 22.54 -27.59
C LEU A 637 4.55 23.66 -28.14
N PRO A 638 3.73 24.36 -27.33
CA PRO A 638 2.89 25.47 -27.81
C PRO A 638 3.71 26.65 -28.33
N ALA A 639 4.79 27.00 -27.63
CA ALA A 639 5.72 28.05 -28.01
C ALA A 639 6.45 27.71 -29.32
N LEU A 640 6.96 26.48 -29.44
CA LEU A 640 7.60 25.98 -30.66
C LEU A 640 6.64 25.96 -31.86
N ARG A 641 5.39 25.56 -31.64
CA ARG A 641 4.35 25.58 -32.70
C ARG A 641 4.01 27.01 -33.14
N ARG A 642 3.93 27.98 -32.22
CA ARG A 642 3.74 29.40 -32.56
C ARG A 642 4.93 29.94 -33.32
N LEU A 643 6.16 29.61 -32.91
CA LEU A 643 7.38 30.01 -33.61
C LEU A 643 7.45 29.43 -35.02
N ALA A 644 7.07 28.16 -35.20
CA ALA A 644 6.98 27.51 -36.50
C ALA A 644 5.90 28.14 -37.41
N LEU A 645 4.72 28.45 -36.87
CA LEU A 645 3.65 29.15 -37.61
C LEU A 645 4.10 30.55 -38.05
N ARG A 646 4.75 31.31 -37.17
CA ARG A 646 5.31 32.64 -37.48
C ARG A 646 6.39 32.58 -38.56
N ARG A 647 7.31 31.61 -38.46
CA ARG A 647 8.35 31.40 -39.48
C ARG A 647 7.78 30.98 -40.84
N ARG A 648 6.69 30.20 -40.85
CA ARG A 648 6.00 29.79 -42.09
C ARG A 648 5.22 30.94 -42.74
N ARG A 649 4.58 31.80 -41.94
CA ARG A 649 3.83 32.97 -42.42
C ARG A 649 4.75 34.13 -42.85
N GLY A 650 5.90 34.29 -42.21
CA GLY A 650 6.89 35.34 -42.55
C GLY A 650 7.80 35.03 -43.74
N ARG A 651 7.92 33.75 -44.16
CA ARG A 651 8.77 33.32 -45.29
C ARG A 651 8.10 33.42 -46.67
N ARG A 652 6.83 33.84 -46.75
CA ARG A 652 6.08 33.96 -48.01
C ARG A 652 6.06 35.35 -48.62
N ALA A 653 6.62 36.36 -47.95
CA ALA A 653 6.77 37.68 -48.54
C ALA A 653 7.90 37.66 -49.59
N PRO A 654 7.64 37.98 -50.87
CA PRO A 654 8.70 38.15 -51.85
C PRO A 654 9.55 39.38 -51.50
N ALA A 655 10.86 39.30 -51.76
CA ALA A 655 11.71 40.46 -51.83
C ALA A 655 11.19 41.38 -52.94
N ALA A 656 11.15 42.69 -52.69
CA ALA A 656 10.74 43.69 -53.67
C ALA A 656 11.56 43.52 -54.95
N VAL A 657 10.91 43.14 -56.05
CA VAL A 657 11.51 43.21 -57.38
C VAL A 657 11.48 44.68 -57.80
N ALA A 658 12.65 45.26 -58.02
CA ALA A 658 12.78 46.62 -58.54
C ALA A 658 12.08 46.73 -59.90
N ALA A 659 11.27 47.77 -60.06
CA ALA A 659 10.59 48.09 -61.31
C ALA A 659 11.61 48.15 -62.45
N THR A 660 11.48 47.25 -63.42
CA THR A 660 12.22 47.31 -64.69
C THR A 660 11.40 48.20 -65.64
N GLU A 661 12.04 49.23 -66.18
CA GLU A 661 11.44 50.18 -67.13
C GLU A 661 10.82 49.46 -68.35
N PRO A 662 9.72 49.99 -68.94
CA PRO A 662 9.17 49.44 -70.16
C PRO A 662 10.07 49.80 -71.35
N ASP A 663 10.72 48.79 -71.93
CA ASP A 663 11.46 48.94 -73.19
C ASP A 663 10.47 49.07 -74.37
N VAL A 664 10.69 50.11 -75.18
CA VAL A 664 9.89 50.46 -76.36
C VAL A 664 10.53 49.79 -77.58
N GLY A 665 9.86 48.81 -78.18
CA GLY A 665 10.31 48.15 -79.41
C GLY A 665 9.18 47.91 -80.41
N VAL A 666 9.29 48.54 -81.58
CA VAL A 666 8.34 48.57 -82.71
C VAL A 666 8.42 47.28 -83.57
N GLY A 667 7.29 46.74 -84.01
CA GLY A 667 7.20 45.77 -85.12
C GLY A 667 5.81 45.12 -85.30
N PRO A 668 5.22 45.06 -86.51
CA PRO A 668 3.81 44.73 -86.71
C PRO A 668 3.59 43.24 -87.05
N ALA A 669 2.55 42.62 -86.48
CA ALA A 669 1.63 41.72 -87.19
C ALA A 669 0.64 41.05 -86.23
N ALA A 670 -0.57 40.86 -86.74
CA ALA A 670 -1.74 40.27 -86.10
C ALA A 670 -1.46 38.93 -85.39
N GLY A 671 -2.01 38.80 -84.17
CA GLY A 671 -2.02 37.53 -83.44
C GLY A 671 -2.20 37.75 -81.95
N ARG A 672 -3.45 37.69 -81.51
CA ARG A 672 -3.91 37.72 -80.11
C ARG A 672 -2.96 36.96 -79.16
N ARG A 673 -2.01 37.65 -78.54
CA ARG A 673 -1.26 37.18 -77.37
C ARG A 673 -1.89 37.77 -76.12
N MET A 674 -2.87 37.06 -75.55
CA MET A 674 -3.14 37.17 -74.13
C MET A 674 -1.96 36.51 -73.40
N VAL A 675 -1.00 37.32 -72.96
CA VAL A 675 -0.11 36.93 -71.87
C VAL A 675 -0.79 37.39 -70.59
N VAL A 676 -1.57 36.50 -69.99
CA VAL A 676 -2.07 36.69 -68.62
C VAL A 676 -0.90 36.40 -67.69
N VAL A 677 -0.26 37.45 -67.19
CA VAL A 677 0.64 37.37 -66.02
C VAL A 677 -0.25 37.28 -64.78
N GLY A 678 -0.70 36.06 -64.48
CA GLY A 678 -1.62 35.76 -63.38
C GLY A 678 -0.95 35.39 -62.05
N ALA A 679 0.27 35.85 -61.78
CA ALA A 679 1.03 35.42 -60.60
C ALA A 679 0.99 36.41 -59.40
N ASP A 680 0.71 37.70 -59.59
CA ASP A 680 0.91 38.70 -58.53
C ASP A 680 -0.34 39.03 -57.70
N ALA A 681 -1.53 39.06 -58.31
CA ALA A 681 -2.75 39.46 -57.60
C ALA A 681 -3.19 38.42 -56.54
N ASP A 682 -3.10 37.13 -56.86
CA ASP A 682 -3.50 36.07 -55.92
C ASP A 682 -2.49 35.93 -54.77
N GLN A 683 -1.21 36.13 -55.05
CA GLN A 683 -0.17 36.16 -54.02
C GLN A 683 -0.35 37.37 -53.09
N ALA A 684 -0.62 38.56 -53.64
CA ALA A 684 -0.91 39.76 -52.85
C ALA A 684 -2.15 39.61 -51.95
N ARG A 685 -3.22 38.96 -52.43
CA ARG A 685 -4.39 38.62 -51.60
C ARG A 685 -4.03 37.63 -50.49
N ALA A 686 -3.27 36.58 -50.81
CA ALA A 686 -2.84 35.59 -49.82
C ALA A 686 -1.98 36.22 -48.71
N ASP A 687 -1.10 37.16 -49.08
CA ASP A 687 -0.23 37.86 -48.14
C ASP A 687 -1.02 38.84 -47.26
N ALA A 688 -1.99 39.58 -47.82
CA ALA A 688 -2.90 40.42 -47.04
C ALA A 688 -3.69 39.61 -45.99
N HIS A 689 -4.30 38.49 -46.39
CA HIS A 689 -5.02 37.59 -45.48
C HIS A 689 -4.10 36.98 -44.41
N ALA A 690 -2.90 36.55 -44.79
CA ALA A 690 -1.95 35.94 -43.85
C ALA A 690 -1.48 36.92 -42.77
N VAL A 691 -1.26 38.18 -43.15
CA VAL A 691 -0.86 39.24 -42.22
C VAL A 691 -2.04 39.65 -41.33
N TRP A 692 -3.25 39.74 -41.87
CA TRP A 692 -4.46 40.03 -41.10
C TRP A 692 -4.78 38.92 -40.09
N ASP A 693 -4.65 37.65 -40.48
CA ASP A 693 -4.79 36.49 -39.59
C ASP A 693 -3.77 36.50 -38.44
N GLU A 694 -2.53 36.89 -38.73
CA GLU A 694 -1.49 37.01 -37.70
C GLU A 694 -1.76 38.19 -36.76
N LEU A 695 -2.32 39.30 -37.26
CA LEU A 695 -2.79 40.40 -36.43
C LEU A 695 -3.90 39.94 -35.48
N LEU A 696 -4.95 39.29 -35.99
CA LEU A 696 -6.04 38.77 -35.17
C LEU A 696 -5.57 37.77 -34.11
N ASP A 697 -4.66 36.85 -34.48
CA ASP A 697 -4.03 35.95 -33.51
C ASP A 697 -3.23 36.72 -32.44
N THR A 698 -2.59 37.82 -32.83
CA THR A 698 -1.79 38.64 -31.90
C THR A 698 -2.68 39.43 -30.94
N LEU A 699 -3.84 39.92 -31.39
CA LEU A 699 -4.85 40.54 -30.53
C LEU A 699 -5.34 39.54 -29.48
N VAL A 700 -5.67 38.31 -29.90
CA VAL A 700 -6.07 37.23 -28.99
C VAL A 700 -4.94 36.88 -28.01
N ASP A 701 -3.69 36.84 -28.47
CA ASP A 701 -2.53 36.54 -27.61
C ASP A 701 -2.30 37.60 -26.52
N TYR A 702 -2.49 38.88 -26.85
CA TYR A 702 -2.38 39.99 -25.90
C TYR A 702 -3.68 40.30 -25.16
N ARG A 703 -4.73 39.47 -25.32
CA ARG A 703 -6.06 39.62 -24.70
C ARG A 703 -6.78 40.92 -25.08
N VAL A 704 -6.53 41.43 -26.27
CA VAL A 704 -7.32 42.50 -26.86
C VAL A 704 -8.59 41.88 -27.46
N PRO A 705 -9.79 42.38 -27.15
CA PRO A 705 -11.04 41.84 -27.67
C PRO A 705 -11.06 41.81 -29.20
N VAL A 706 -11.49 40.68 -29.76
CA VAL A 706 -11.70 40.51 -31.20
C VAL A 706 -13.17 40.17 -31.44
N ASP A 707 -13.88 41.07 -32.09
CA ASP A 707 -15.21 40.80 -32.63
C ASP A 707 -15.09 40.32 -34.08
N ARG A 708 -15.69 39.17 -34.40
CA ARG A 708 -15.66 38.59 -35.76
C ARG A 708 -16.72 39.17 -36.68
N THR A 709 -17.66 39.94 -36.15
CA THR A 709 -18.75 40.58 -36.91
C THR A 709 -18.33 41.95 -37.47
N GLU A 710 -17.22 42.51 -36.98
CA GLU A 710 -16.68 43.77 -37.46
C GLU A 710 -16.00 43.64 -38.83
N THR A 711 -16.11 44.69 -39.65
CA THR A 711 -15.36 44.80 -40.89
C THR A 711 -13.88 45.11 -40.60
N PRO A 712 -12.94 44.75 -41.51
CA PRO A 712 -11.52 45.08 -41.32
C PRO A 712 -11.27 46.56 -41.05
N ARG A 713 -12.08 47.44 -41.67
CA ARG A 713 -12.05 48.89 -41.43
C ARG A 713 -12.51 49.25 -40.01
N ALA A 714 -13.64 48.71 -39.56
CA ALA A 714 -14.14 48.96 -38.21
C ALA A 714 -13.15 48.47 -37.13
N THR A 715 -12.54 47.30 -37.34
CA THR A 715 -11.50 46.77 -36.43
C THR A 715 -10.26 47.65 -36.44
N ALA A 716 -9.82 48.16 -37.59
CA ALA A 716 -8.70 49.09 -37.69
C ALA A 716 -8.99 50.42 -36.96
N ASP A 717 -10.15 51.03 -37.20
CA ASP A 717 -10.56 52.28 -36.58
C ASP A 717 -10.68 52.15 -35.06
N ARG A 718 -11.22 51.03 -34.57
CA ARG A 718 -11.28 50.73 -33.12
C ARG A 718 -9.89 50.62 -32.50
N LEU A 719 -8.95 49.95 -33.17
CA LEU A 719 -7.58 49.80 -32.66
C LEU A 719 -6.84 51.15 -32.66
N ILE A 720 -7.05 51.98 -33.68
CA ILE A 720 -6.50 53.33 -33.81
C ILE A 720 -7.05 54.25 -32.71
N GLY A 721 -8.36 54.23 -32.47
CA GLY A 721 -9.01 55.03 -31.43
C GLY A 721 -8.76 54.55 -30.00
N GLY A 722 -8.26 53.32 -29.84
CA GLY A 722 -7.99 52.69 -28.54
C GLY A 722 -6.51 52.47 -28.28
N VAL A 723 -6.04 51.23 -28.41
CA VAL A 723 -4.70 50.78 -27.97
C VAL A 723 -3.54 51.41 -28.75
N LEU A 724 -3.78 51.84 -29.99
CA LEU A 724 -2.76 52.47 -30.84
C LEU A 724 -2.80 54.01 -30.79
N SER A 725 -3.69 54.59 -29.99
CA SER A 725 -3.78 56.04 -29.83
C SER A 725 -2.43 56.62 -29.36
N GLY A 726 -2.02 57.74 -29.96
CA GLY A 726 -0.72 58.38 -29.68
C GLY A 726 0.52 57.78 -30.37
N HIS A 727 0.41 56.70 -31.14
CA HIS A 727 1.55 56.08 -31.85
C HIS A 727 1.40 56.24 -33.37
N ALA A 728 1.80 57.40 -33.91
CA ALA A 728 1.59 57.77 -35.32
C ALA A 728 2.02 56.68 -36.32
N GLU A 729 3.20 56.10 -36.14
CA GLU A 729 3.73 55.03 -37.01
C GLU A 729 2.86 53.75 -36.97
N SER A 730 2.33 53.38 -35.81
CA SER A 730 1.44 52.22 -35.68
C SER A 730 0.03 52.49 -36.19
N VAL A 731 -0.43 53.73 -36.12
CA VAL A 731 -1.71 54.15 -36.71
C VAL A 731 -1.67 54.03 -38.22
N ASP A 732 -0.62 54.53 -38.87
CA ASP A 732 -0.48 54.43 -40.33
C ASP A 732 -0.25 52.98 -40.78
N ALA A 733 0.53 52.20 -40.02
CA ALA A 733 0.68 50.77 -40.23
C ALA A 733 -0.66 50.02 -40.12
N MET A 734 -1.50 50.33 -39.12
CA MET A 734 -2.81 49.70 -38.94
C MET A 734 -3.79 50.08 -40.05
N ARG A 735 -3.78 51.34 -40.53
CA ARG A 735 -4.55 51.78 -41.70
C ARG A 735 -4.12 51.06 -42.97
N LEU A 736 -2.81 50.82 -43.15
CA LEU A 736 -2.28 50.06 -44.27
C LEU A 736 -2.77 48.61 -44.24
N LEU A 737 -2.68 47.94 -43.07
CA LEU A 737 -3.16 46.56 -42.89
C LEU A 737 -4.67 46.43 -43.13
N GLY A 738 -5.48 47.37 -42.59
CA GLY A 738 -6.92 47.39 -42.78
C GLY A 738 -7.33 47.59 -44.24
N ARG A 739 -6.68 48.53 -44.95
CA ARG A 739 -6.93 48.76 -46.39
C ARG A 739 -6.48 47.60 -47.26
N ALA A 740 -5.34 46.97 -46.95
CA ALA A 740 -4.84 45.81 -47.67
C ALA A 740 -5.82 44.63 -47.58
N GLU A 741 -6.33 44.32 -46.39
CA GLU A 741 -7.32 43.26 -46.20
C GLU A 741 -8.67 43.62 -46.85
N GLU A 742 -9.10 44.86 -46.76
CA GLU A 742 -10.35 45.32 -47.37
C GLU A 742 -10.31 45.22 -48.89
N ARG A 743 -9.21 45.65 -49.53
CA ARG A 743 -9.04 45.51 -50.98
C ARG A 743 -8.86 44.06 -51.40
N ALA A 744 -8.18 43.24 -50.61
CA ALA A 744 -8.05 41.81 -50.88
C ALA A 744 -9.41 41.08 -50.87
N ARG A 745 -10.33 41.47 -49.98
CA ARG A 745 -11.67 40.86 -49.87
C ARG A 745 -12.70 41.40 -50.86
N TYR A 746 -12.68 42.71 -51.14
CA TYR A 746 -13.79 43.39 -51.81
C TYR A 746 -13.43 44.10 -53.11
N ALA A 747 -12.15 44.32 -53.41
CA ALA A 747 -11.72 44.98 -54.63
C ALA A 747 -11.24 43.97 -55.69
N ARG A 748 -11.45 44.31 -56.96
CA ARG A 748 -10.95 43.50 -58.09
C ARG A 748 -9.42 43.50 -58.17
N ASP A 749 -8.79 44.55 -57.64
CA ASP A 749 -7.34 44.78 -57.68
C ASP A 749 -6.76 44.95 -56.25
N PRO A 750 -5.97 43.97 -55.75
CA PRO A 750 -5.36 44.00 -54.43
C PRO A 750 -4.14 44.93 -54.38
N LEU A 751 -3.71 45.34 -53.18
CA LEU A 751 -2.49 46.15 -53.03
C LEU A 751 -1.24 45.27 -53.27
N THR A 752 -0.47 45.59 -54.29
CA THR A 752 0.78 44.90 -54.65
C THR A 752 1.99 45.75 -54.28
N GLY A 753 2.98 45.19 -53.57
CA GLY A 753 4.28 45.83 -53.31
C GLY A 753 4.41 46.66 -52.02
N GLU A 754 3.35 46.84 -51.24
CA GLU A 754 3.38 47.56 -49.95
C GLU A 754 4.04 46.73 -48.83
N PRO A 755 4.79 47.34 -47.88
CA PRO A 755 5.51 46.61 -46.82
C PRO A 755 4.59 46.17 -45.66
N LEU A 756 3.76 45.15 -45.91
CA LEU A 756 2.80 44.62 -44.92
C LEU A 756 3.45 43.98 -43.67
N ALA A 757 4.60 43.32 -43.83
CA ALA A 757 5.30 42.66 -42.72
C ALA A 757 5.98 43.65 -41.73
N PRO A 758 6.65 44.73 -42.19
CA PRO A 758 7.05 45.85 -41.33
C PRO A 758 5.88 46.50 -40.60
N ALA A 759 4.76 46.76 -41.30
CA ALA A 759 3.57 47.34 -40.71
C ALA A 759 3.00 46.47 -39.56
N LEU A 760 2.92 45.15 -39.76
CA LEU A 760 2.52 44.22 -38.70
C LEU A 760 3.50 44.23 -37.52
N ARG A 761 4.81 44.36 -37.76
CA ARG A 761 5.81 44.44 -36.67
C ARG A 761 5.63 45.70 -35.83
N ALA A 762 5.35 46.84 -36.45
CA ALA A 762 5.11 48.10 -35.75
C ALA A 762 3.89 48.00 -34.82
N VAL A 763 2.74 47.53 -35.35
CA VAL A 763 1.50 47.32 -34.57
C VAL A 763 1.69 46.30 -33.45
N ARG A 764 2.48 45.24 -33.67
CA ARG A 764 2.79 44.24 -32.63
C ARG A 764 3.69 44.80 -31.54
N GLY A 765 4.64 45.65 -31.89
CA GLY A 765 5.54 46.31 -30.93
C GLY A 765 4.74 47.16 -29.94
N THR A 766 3.78 47.94 -30.45
CA THR A 766 2.90 48.77 -29.62
C THR A 766 1.93 47.95 -28.78
N LEU A 767 1.32 46.89 -29.33
CA LEU A 767 0.49 45.94 -28.55
C LEU A 767 1.29 45.25 -27.43
N ALA A 768 2.55 44.89 -27.69
CA ALA A 768 3.42 44.29 -26.70
C ALA A 768 3.86 45.28 -25.61
N ALA A 769 4.06 46.54 -25.96
CA ALA A 769 4.41 47.62 -25.02
C ALA A 769 3.23 47.99 -24.11
N ALA A 770 2.00 47.95 -24.64
CA ALA A 770 0.78 48.20 -23.87
C ALA A 770 0.38 47.06 -22.92
N ALA A 771 0.93 45.85 -23.11
CA ALA A 771 0.57 44.67 -22.33
C ALA A 771 1.46 44.47 -21.07
N GLY A 772 0.84 44.09 -19.95
CA GLY A 772 1.56 43.80 -18.70
C GLY A 772 2.55 42.62 -18.80
N ARG A 773 3.55 42.59 -17.89
CA ARG A 773 4.63 41.59 -17.86
C ARG A 773 4.12 40.14 -17.90
N ARG A 774 3.08 39.83 -17.14
CA ARG A 774 2.45 38.48 -17.09
C ARG A 774 1.80 38.11 -18.43
N THR A 775 1.12 39.06 -19.09
CA THR A 775 0.48 38.83 -20.39
C THR A 775 1.51 38.60 -21.48
N ARG A 776 2.62 39.36 -21.47
CA ARG A 776 3.74 39.15 -22.40
C ARG A 776 4.39 37.77 -22.25
N LEU A 777 4.59 37.30 -21.02
CA LEU A 777 5.18 35.99 -20.74
C LEU A 777 4.23 34.85 -21.17
N LEU A 778 2.93 34.97 -20.88
CA LEU A 778 1.93 34.00 -21.34
C LEU A 778 1.79 34.00 -22.87
N ALA A 779 1.80 35.17 -23.52
CA ALA A 779 1.75 35.26 -24.99
C ALA A 779 3.00 34.65 -25.67
N ALA A 780 4.14 34.56 -24.96
CA ALA A 780 5.37 33.94 -25.45
C ALA A 780 5.39 32.42 -25.23
N VAL A 781 5.04 31.95 -24.04
CA VAL A 781 5.15 30.54 -23.63
C VAL A 781 3.91 29.73 -24.01
N LEU A 782 2.72 30.30 -23.85
CA LEU A 782 1.45 29.58 -24.00
C LEU A 782 0.40 30.43 -24.75
N PRO A 783 0.58 30.69 -26.06
CA PRO A 783 -0.23 31.67 -26.80
C PRO A 783 -1.70 31.24 -26.87
N PRO A 784 -2.66 32.02 -26.33
CA PRO A 784 -4.09 31.72 -26.35
C PRO A 784 -4.65 31.39 -27.74
N SER A 785 -4.14 32.04 -28.80
CA SER A 785 -4.58 31.80 -30.17
C SER A 785 -4.31 30.37 -30.67
N VAL A 786 -3.18 29.78 -30.29
CA VAL A 786 -2.79 28.41 -30.68
C VAL A 786 -3.63 27.38 -29.92
N LEU A 787 -3.92 27.64 -28.65
CA LEU A 787 -4.79 26.79 -27.84
C LEU A 787 -6.23 26.80 -28.36
N GLN A 788 -6.76 27.97 -28.73
CA GLN A 788 -8.10 28.09 -29.32
C GLN A 788 -8.17 27.40 -30.69
N ARG A 789 -7.20 27.62 -31.59
CA ARG A 789 -7.16 26.93 -32.89
C ARG A 789 -6.99 25.42 -32.73
N TRP A 790 -6.20 24.96 -31.76
CA TRP A 790 -6.08 23.52 -31.47
C TRP A 790 -7.40 22.93 -30.99
N ARG A 791 -8.10 23.62 -30.10
CA ARG A 791 -9.44 23.22 -29.64
C ARG A 791 -10.47 23.17 -30.77
N LEU A 792 -10.46 24.16 -31.67
CA LEU A 792 -11.36 24.22 -32.82
C LEU A 792 -11.04 23.17 -33.89
N THR A 793 -9.77 22.95 -34.21
CA THR A 793 -9.35 21.92 -35.18
C THR A 793 -9.68 20.51 -34.71
N VAL A 794 -9.57 20.24 -33.40
CA VAL A 794 -10.04 18.99 -32.79
C VAL A 794 -11.56 18.86 -32.91
N ALA A 795 -12.31 19.96 -32.75
CA ALA A 795 -13.76 19.97 -32.93
C ALA A 795 -14.18 19.73 -34.40
N ASP A 796 -13.54 20.39 -35.38
CA ASP A 796 -13.86 20.25 -36.80
C ASP A 796 -13.47 18.89 -37.38
N ALA A 797 -12.33 18.33 -36.95
CA ALA A 797 -11.94 16.97 -37.31
C ALA A 797 -12.98 15.95 -36.80
N SER A 798 -13.55 16.20 -35.62
CA SER A 798 -14.64 15.38 -35.09
C SER A 798 -15.93 15.53 -35.91
N GLY A 799 -16.26 16.75 -36.37
CA GLY A 799 -17.42 17.02 -37.21
C GLY A 799 -17.35 16.36 -38.59
N ARG A 800 -16.19 16.47 -39.28
CA ARG A 800 -15.96 15.82 -40.58
C ARG A 800 -16.03 14.29 -40.48
N MET A 801 -15.47 13.69 -39.42
CA MET A 801 -15.62 12.26 -39.19
C MET A 801 -17.08 11.86 -38.96
N VAL A 802 -17.88 12.69 -38.28
CA VAL A 802 -19.32 12.42 -38.09
C VAL A 802 -20.10 12.52 -39.40
N ALA A 803 -19.78 13.48 -40.27
CA ALA A 803 -20.42 13.60 -41.58
C ALA A 803 -20.08 12.41 -42.51
N VAL A 804 -18.81 12.00 -42.55
CA VAL A 804 -18.34 10.84 -43.34
C VAL A 804 -18.94 9.54 -42.82
N THR A 805 -19.00 9.35 -41.50
CA THR A 805 -19.64 8.16 -40.91
C THR A 805 -21.17 8.18 -41.07
N GLY A 806 -21.79 9.35 -41.07
CA GLY A 806 -23.19 9.54 -41.42
C GLY A 806 -23.49 9.11 -42.86
N GLN A 807 -22.69 9.56 -43.83
CA GLN A 807 -22.82 9.14 -45.22
C GLN A 807 -22.53 7.65 -45.43
N ALA A 808 -21.53 7.10 -44.74
CA ALA A 808 -21.23 5.65 -44.78
C ALA A 808 -22.37 4.82 -44.17
N ARG A 809 -22.96 5.27 -43.06
CA ARG A 809 -24.13 4.64 -42.44
C ARG A 809 -25.36 4.71 -43.33
N HIS A 810 -25.56 5.82 -44.04
CA HIS A 810 -26.67 5.96 -44.99
C HIS A 810 -26.49 5.07 -46.23
N ARG A 811 -25.25 4.87 -46.70
CA ARG A 811 -24.92 3.90 -47.77
C ARG A 811 -25.07 2.45 -47.31
N LEU A 812 -24.67 2.12 -46.08
CA LEU A 812 -24.82 0.78 -45.50
C LEU A 812 -26.27 0.43 -45.18
N LEU A 813 -27.13 1.39 -44.81
CA LEU A 813 -28.56 1.17 -44.63
C LEU A 813 -29.31 0.89 -45.94
N ARG A 814 -28.77 1.33 -47.09
CA ARG A 814 -29.26 0.92 -48.42
C ARG A 814 -28.83 -0.51 -48.78
N TRP A 815 -27.78 -1.03 -48.16
CA TRP A 815 -27.27 -2.41 -48.27
C TRP A 815 -27.80 -3.27 -47.11
N ASN A 816 -29.12 -3.45 -47.02
CA ASN A 816 -29.71 -4.38 -46.06
C ASN A 816 -29.93 -5.76 -46.72
N PRO A 817 -29.20 -6.82 -46.30
CA PRO A 817 -29.31 -8.16 -46.89
C PRO A 817 -30.71 -8.79 -46.70
N ARG A 818 -31.57 -8.21 -45.85
CA ARG A 818 -32.98 -8.63 -45.71
C ARG A 818 -33.82 -8.39 -46.98
N ARG A 819 -33.44 -7.46 -47.86
CA ARG A 819 -34.11 -7.29 -49.16
C ARG A 819 -33.73 -8.35 -50.19
N LEU A 820 -32.57 -9.00 -50.05
CA LEU A 820 -32.14 -10.10 -50.92
C LEU A 820 -32.73 -11.45 -50.50
N LEU A 821 -33.25 -11.55 -49.26
CA LEU A 821 -33.84 -12.77 -48.71
C LEU A 821 -35.38 -12.78 -48.75
N ALA A 822 -36.02 -11.67 -49.15
CA ALA A 822 -37.48 -11.58 -49.24
C ALA A 822 -38.06 -12.08 -50.59
N ASP A 823 -37.23 -12.25 -51.62
CA ASP A 823 -37.68 -12.62 -52.99
C ASP A 823 -37.49 -14.11 -53.35
N ARG A 824 -37.27 -15.00 -52.36
CA ARG A 824 -37.12 -16.45 -52.62
C ARG A 824 -38.09 -17.37 -51.87
N ALA A 825 -39.24 -16.84 -51.45
CA ALA A 825 -40.35 -17.65 -50.93
C ALA A 825 -41.65 -17.36 -51.70
N ALA A 826 -41.59 -17.45 -53.03
CA ALA A 826 -42.75 -17.65 -53.91
C ALA A 826 -42.24 -17.93 -55.34
N ARG A 827 -41.89 -19.20 -55.61
CA ARG A 827 -41.97 -19.85 -56.93
C ARG A 827 -41.70 -21.34 -56.79
#